data_AF-A0A8J3IV26-F1
#
_entry.id   AF-A0A8J3IV26-F1
#
_cell.length_a   1.000
_cell.length_b   1.000
_cell.length_c   1.000
_cell.angle_alpha   90.00
_cell.angle_beta   90.00
_cell.angle_gamma   90.00
#
_symmetry.space_group_name_H-M   'P 1'
#
loop_
_entity.id
_entity.type
_entity.pdbx_description
1 polymer ?
#
loop_
_entity_poly.entity_id
_entity_poly.type
_entity_poly.pdbx_seq_one_letter_code
_entity_poly.pdbx_strand_id
1 'polypeptide(L)'
;MIPNETSRNPVVDHRVEIRDYSMIENLKDAVLVGNWFVFFKSSWLTRSGVDKLLATANIPVTSAPPAIAFRGGKDPLTLPGVHIQPTPLPSSSLVSLTCDKALYRTQRDTVRLLVAAPQAPRTTVKLILRLSGNPYADYPVTLDEYGLALWSMQNLPEGEYEATVHISELSSESITCPSCQAVQTRSSTFCSHCGSALDTTAAKEYTSDVCRFEVAEYRLAPLNADLVEQKLTGNELSYTLHITAFGQPFVGTVEIELQERGQRVGTRKRVSGDDRGNFRGSVELTGAGPYSLNVFAGERTATVALKGSEQARRETVTISELGEVQVLSLLPLPDSEACRNMYVSSERNNTAPFLVRRLIGQEVEIIPRTSSELLRVVVVDPTSGNISESLHEHLQANQPLRLPLPAPYGVVLLGALIEEKAWEGWCAVLRPSELQLSCEAPAEVRPGSRVTITLKTNRAERPVPVQLIVKDQRLVAPSDPQVELAASIKKNLEEWNKLSTTGEVEHQLTDYQGGFAYAAAASPVMFRAMAAPLPPPMAAAPGGPPTMVGGAGPRRGPGRGVVSRAMTGSQIREKGAIELAAADTLAPTAAPAQTLTRVRMQFPEIIYNNIVHVQGEEQVEVKLGDSMTRYSIEAFALDRETLDWQQAEAAIEATQSVYGELTVSPFVRDGDPVLGRLDVGAASGQARVEIRLDDTPLPLFDEAGHPLIADALISSGSVVRFPVRPGALTAIVRDAQSGEADVSERYITEPGKLRHIMRRLRLLTPGDEVTLRSSPDLLELRPMPGLERPFQFFVEGAAKYPFGCIEQTSMKLVAQYTGYITNEANAEAARDYEAAIIAWHKRLKSMYLPQRGFCFYPPEDGGARKTDTHYAPRGVKHLLNLPDSKRSGIKSKVLCELLDDIHMMVKEAATYYKIANPPTKIQDCHDAYKVVVSDASPNEKARAASYVRSRLKERNGQTFVEVPEDQQSYRLWGRAVSTREETAYAAATLFTAKEPADLGLAIAATNFLTAQLNEEGRLYSTVDTAACLVLLLALRDAGVVVSGKAGRVAVNGQEMELGAALAYDGKVESLHCVEGVVAAQMTSEIFEDWSEFQSKLPVEVALERKGRIQKRFKVGDDLELVIRIPSYEPGLIAHVCLPDALARVVGGGQVKRFSLDFCEKNELRVPLAAVGATQLPGEESQNILTRWLKPGNNENTQHWAVIVRNMFKEEQVGNPGLLRVMVE
;
A
#
# COMPACT_ATOMS: atom_id res chain seq x y z
N MET A 1 -37.60 -48.98 32.84
CA MET A 1 -37.39 -48.02 31.73
C MET A 1 -36.27 -48.56 30.88
N ILE A 2 -36.61 -49.07 29.70
CA ILE A 2 -35.67 -49.56 28.70
C ILE A 2 -35.11 -48.30 27.99
N PRO A 3 -33.79 -48.17 27.76
CA PRO A 3 -33.27 -47.04 26.99
C PRO A 3 -33.70 -47.19 25.53
N ASN A 4 -34.35 -46.17 24.98
CA ASN A 4 -34.62 -46.07 23.55
C ASN A 4 -33.30 -46.10 22.78
N GLU A 5 -33.20 -47.02 21.82
CA GLU A 5 -32.19 -46.97 20.76
C GLU A 5 -32.24 -45.59 20.09
N THR A 6 -31.15 -44.85 20.25
CA THR A 6 -30.90 -43.60 19.54
C THR A 6 -30.94 -43.86 18.05
N SER A 7 -31.91 -43.26 17.35
CA SER A 7 -31.90 -43.16 15.89
C SER A 7 -30.61 -42.44 15.48
N ARG A 8 -29.61 -43.18 14.97
CA ARG A 8 -28.43 -42.58 14.36
C ARG A 8 -28.91 -41.78 13.16
N ASN A 9 -28.65 -40.47 13.15
CA ASN A 9 -28.93 -39.65 11.98
C ASN A 9 -28.13 -40.21 10.78
N PRO A 10 -28.74 -40.30 9.59
CA PRO A 10 -28.05 -40.79 8.40
C PRO A 10 -26.85 -39.91 8.08
N VAL A 11 -25.74 -40.53 7.69
CA VAL A 11 -24.52 -39.82 7.27
C VAL A 11 -24.68 -39.43 5.81
N VAL A 12 -24.56 -38.14 5.51
CA VAL A 12 -24.62 -37.63 4.14
C VAL A 12 -23.21 -37.42 3.63
N ASP A 13 -22.73 -38.32 2.77
CA ASP A 13 -21.53 -38.13 1.96
C ASP A 13 -21.91 -38.29 0.48
N HIS A 14 -21.95 -37.17 -0.24
CA HIS A 14 -22.32 -37.13 -1.66
C HIS A 14 -21.37 -37.91 -2.58
N ARG A 15 -20.22 -38.35 -2.06
CA ARG A 15 -19.25 -39.17 -2.79
C ARG A 15 -19.59 -40.65 -2.76
N VAL A 16 -20.52 -41.11 -1.92
CA VAL A 16 -20.94 -42.51 -1.85
C VAL A 16 -22.27 -42.66 -2.59
N GLU A 17 -22.20 -43.24 -3.80
CA GLU A 17 -23.37 -43.53 -4.63
C GLU A 17 -23.78 -45.00 -4.47
N ILE A 18 -24.91 -45.24 -3.78
CA ILE A 18 -25.51 -46.57 -3.69
C ILE A 18 -26.36 -46.84 -4.92
N ARG A 19 -25.98 -47.84 -5.71
CA ARG A 19 -26.69 -48.28 -6.92
C ARG A 19 -27.61 -49.48 -6.68
N ASP A 20 -27.29 -50.33 -5.71
CA ASP A 20 -28.11 -51.48 -5.34
C ASP A 20 -28.10 -51.67 -3.82
N TYR A 21 -29.16 -51.22 -3.16
CA TYR A 21 -29.29 -51.27 -1.70
C TYR A 21 -29.32 -52.72 -1.17
N SER A 22 -29.86 -53.67 -1.95
CA SER A 22 -29.97 -55.07 -1.52
C SER A 22 -28.60 -55.76 -1.40
N MET A 23 -27.64 -55.39 -2.27
CA MET A 23 -26.25 -55.84 -2.14
C MET A 23 -25.57 -55.22 -0.92
N ILE A 24 -25.86 -53.95 -0.63
CA ILE A 24 -25.30 -53.23 0.51
C ILE A 24 -25.78 -53.80 1.85
N GLU A 25 -27.06 -54.18 1.95
CA GLU A 25 -27.61 -54.86 3.13
C GLU A 25 -26.94 -56.20 3.43
N ASN A 26 -26.36 -56.87 2.42
CA ASN A 26 -25.60 -58.10 2.63
C ASN A 26 -24.19 -57.83 3.16
N LEU A 27 -23.57 -56.70 2.77
CA LEU A 27 -22.23 -56.31 3.21
C LEU A 27 -22.20 -55.92 4.70
N LYS A 28 -23.17 -55.14 5.18
CA LYS A 28 -23.25 -54.64 6.58
C LYS A 28 -21.90 -54.16 7.11
N ASP A 29 -21.49 -54.67 8.28
CA ASP A 29 -20.24 -54.37 8.96
C ASP A 29 -18.98 -55.00 8.33
N ALA A 30 -19.13 -55.73 7.22
CA ALA A 30 -17.97 -56.28 6.50
C ALA A 30 -17.27 -55.24 5.62
N VAL A 31 -17.94 -54.11 5.32
CA VAL A 31 -17.34 -52.94 4.68
C VAL A 31 -17.66 -51.70 5.48
N LEU A 32 -16.61 -51.05 5.99
CA LEU A 32 -16.71 -49.82 6.78
C LEU A 32 -16.09 -48.66 5.99
N VAL A 33 -16.72 -47.50 6.02
CA VAL A 33 -16.29 -46.32 5.25
C VAL A 33 -15.88 -45.21 6.22
N GLY A 34 -14.57 -45.00 6.35
CA GLY A 34 -13.98 -43.88 7.07
C GLY A 34 -13.82 -42.66 6.17
N ASN A 35 -13.23 -41.57 6.69
CA ASN A 35 -12.99 -40.35 5.92
C ASN A 35 -11.99 -40.54 4.79
N TRP A 36 -10.90 -41.27 5.07
CA TRP A 36 -9.80 -41.48 4.13
C TRP A 36 -9.67 -42.92 3.65
N PHE A 37 -10.31 -43.89 4.31
CA PHE A 37 -10.15 -45.30 4.00
C PHE A 37 -11.49 -46.04 3.92
N VAL A 38 -11.51 -47.12 3.14
CA VAL A 38 -12.57 -48.13 3.13
C VAL A 38 -11.98 -49.44 3.63
N PHE A 39 -12.58 -50.01 4.66
CA PHE A 39 -12.08 -51.18 5.36
C PHE A 39 -12.91 -52.40 4.99
N PHE A 40 -12.25 -53.48 4.61
CA PHE A 40 -12.84 -54.76 4.23
C PHE A 40 -12.44 -55.81 5.27
N LYS A 41 -13.41 -56.27 6.07
CA LYS A 41 -13.18 -57.38 7.02
C LYS A 41 -13.12 -58.71 6.29
N SER A 42 -12.47 -59.72 6.86
CA SER A 42 -12.26 -61.05 6.26
C SER A 42 -13.53 -61.72 5.65
N SER A 43 -14.74 -61.37 6.10
CA SER A 43 -16.02 -61.89 5.60
C SER A 43 -16.61 -61.18 4.36
N TRP A 44 -16.00 -60.09 3.88
CA TRP A 44 -16.59 -59.22 2.84
C TRP A 44 -16.86 -59.94 1.51
N LEU A 45 -15.97 -60.82 1.09
CA LEU A 45 -16.07 -61.52 -0.20
C LEU A 45 -17.22 -62.53 -0.22
N THR A 46 -17.40 -63.24 0.89
CA THR A 46 -18.52 -64.20 1.08
C THR A 46 -19.85 -63.48 1.20
N ARG A 47 -19.88 -62.31 1.85
CA ARG A 47 -21.10 -61.51 2.04
C ARG A 47 -21.53 -60.76 0.78
N SER A 48 -20.60 -60.33 -0.05
CA SER A 48 -20.90 -59.69 -1.34
C SER A 48 -21.43 -60.66 -2.41
N GLY A 49 -21.28 -61.98 -2.20
CA GLY A 49 -21.58 -63.00 -3.21
C GLY A 49 -20.58 -63.04 -4.38
N VAL A 50 -19.49 -62.27 -4.30
CA VAL A 50 -18.41 -62.26 -5.30
C VAL A 50 -17.65 -63.58 -5.28
N ASP A 51 -17.58 -64.25 -4.13
CA ASP A 51 -17.07 -65.61 -4.01
C ASP A 51 -17.77 -66.59 -4.98
N LYS A 52 -19.09 -66.48 -5.16
CA LYS A 52 -19.85 -67.32 -6.11
C LYS A 52 -19.52 -66.99 -7.57
N LEU A 53 -19.27 -65.73 -7.88
CA LEU A 53 -18.84 -65.27 -9.21
C LEU A 53 -17.42 -65.73 -9.53
N LEU A 54 -16.50 -65.65 -8.56
CA LEU A 54 -15.13 -66.14 -8.72
C LEU A 54 -15.09 -67.68 -8.82
N ALA A 55 -15.94 -68.37 -8.05
CA ALA A 55 -16.10 -69.81 -8.15
C ALA A 55 -16.62 -70.26 -9.53
N THR A 56 -17.54 -69.50 -10.14
CA THR A 56 -18.00 -69.76 -11.52
C THR A 56 -16.93 -69.46 -12.58
N ALA A 57 -15.93 -68.65 -12.24
CA ALA A 57 -14.74 -68.42 -13.06
C ALA A 57 -13.58 -69.41 -12.80
N ASN A 58 -13.80 -70.47 -12.00
CA ASN A 58 -12.76 -71.43 -11.57
C ASN A 58 -11.56 -70.78 -10.83
N ILE A 59 -11.77 -69.63 -10.20
CA ILE A 59 -10.76 -68.99 -9.35
C ILE A 59 -10.95 -69.55 -7.93
N PRO A 60 -9.94 -70.24 -7.34
CA PRO A 60 -10.06 -70.79 -5.98
C PRO A 60 -10.31 -69.67 -4.98
N VAL A 61 -11.46 -69.70 -4.31
CA VAL A 61 -11.80 -68.71 -3.29
C VAL A 61 -11.42 -69.27 -1.92
N THR A 62 -10.18 -69.03 -1.49
CA THR A 62 -9.88 -68.99 -0.05
C THR A 62 -10.46 -67.68 0.51
N SER A 63 -10.85 -67.64 1.78
CA SER A 63 -11.32 -66.42 2.45
C SER A 63 -10.43 -65.23 2.06
N ALA A 64 -11.02 -64.20 1.45
CA ALA A 64 -10.23 -63.04 1.03
C ALA A 64 -9.57 -62.42 2.27
N PRO A 65 -8.27 -62.08 2.20
CA PRO A 65 -7.64 -61.39 3.30
C PRO A 65 -8.37 -60.07 3.57
N PRO A 66 -8.38 -59.59 4.82
CA PRO A 66 -8.82 -58.24 5.11
C PRO A 66 -8.04 -57.25 4.25
N ALA A 67 -8.68 -56.14 3.88
CA ALA A 67 -8.08 -55.12 3.03
C ALA A 67 -8.46 -53.72 3.49
N ILE A 68 -7.63 -52.75 3.18
CA ILE A 68 -7.90 -51.33 3.46
C ILE A 68 -7.65 -50.61 2.14
N ALA A 69 -8.64 -49.92 1.57
CA ALA A 69 -8.50 -49.12 0.36
C ALA A 69 -8.44 -47.63 0.71
N PHE A 70 -7.51 -46.89 0.10
CA PHE A 70 -7.39 -45.45 0.28
C PHE A 70 -8.40 -44.71 -0.62
N ARG A 71 -9.15 -43.76 -0.04
CA ARG A 71 -10.17 -42.96 -0.74
C ARG A 71 -9.61 -41.71 -1.42
N GLY A 72 -8.40 -41.27 -1.10
CA GLY A 72 -7.80 -40.06 -1.71
C GLY A 72 -7.06 -40.30 -3.02
N GLY A 73 -7.21 -41.47 -3.64
CA GLY A 73 -6.62 -41.80 -4.94
C GLY A 73 -7.28 -41.06 -6.11
N LYS A 74 -6.78 -41.26 -7.33
CA LYS A 74 -7.40 -40.67 -8.54
C LYS A 74 -8.63 -41.44 -9.02
N ASP A 75 -8.67 -42.73 -8.73
CA ASP A 75 -9.69 -43.63 -9.28
C ASP A 75 -10.84 -43.85 -8.28
N PRO A 76 -12.10 -43.83 -8.74
CA PRO A 76 -13.23 -44.16 -7.88
C PRO A 76 -13.21 -45.64 -7.49
N LEU A 77 -13.57 -45.92 -6.24
CA LEU A 77 -13.67 -47.28 -5.73
C LEU A 77 -15.05 -47.86 -6.10
N THR A 78 -15.06 -48.91 -6.91
CA THR A 78 -16.30 -49.58 -7.32
C THR A 78 -16.43 -50.92 -6.60
N LEU A 79 -17.52 -51.09 -5.85
CA LEU A 79 -17.90 -52.34 -5.20
C LEU A 79 -19.27 -52.80 -5.73
N PRO A 80 -19.65 -54.07 -5.55
CA PRO A 80 -21.00 -54.52 -5.88
C PRO A 80 -22.05 -53.64 -5.20
N GLY A 81 -22.88 -52.96 -5.99
CA GLY A 81 -23.94 -52.08 -5.52
C GLY A 81 -23.51 -50.70 -5.00
N VAL A 82 -22.21 -50.36 -5.00
CA VAL A 82 -21.72 -49.04 -4.56
C VAL A 82 -20.63 -48.46 -5.44
N HIS A 83 -20.64 -47.15 -5.60
CA HIS A 83 -19.59 -46.40 -6.25
C HIS A 83 -19.14 -45.26 -5.33
N ILE A 84 -17.86 -45.26 -4.93
CA ILE A 84 -17.30 -44.27 -4.01
C ILE A 84 -16.35 -43.38 -4.80
N GLN A 85 -16.72 -42.12 -4.95
CA GLN A 85 -15.87 -41.09 -5.54
C GLN A 85 -14.69 -40.78 -4.61
N PRO A 86 -13.52 -40.43 -5.17
CA PRO A 86 -12.38 -40.05 -4.36
C PRO A 86 -12.63 -38.87 -3.43
N THR A 87 -11.98 -38.88 -2.28
CA THR A 87 -11.87 -37.71 -1.40
C THR A 87 -10.79 -36.78 -1.96
N PRO A 88 -11.12 -35.53 -2.35
CA PRO A 88 -10.10 -34.60 -2.84
C PRO A 88 -9.12 -34.26 -1.72
N LEU A 89 -7.83 -34.34 -2.03
CA LEU A 89 -6.76 -33.98 -1.10
C LEU A 89 -6.64 -32.45 -1.00
N PRO A 90 -6.65 -31.86 0.21
CA PRO A 90 -6.29 -30.46 0.39
C PRO A 90 -4.89 -30.20 -0.18
N SER A 91 -4.79 -29.19 -1.04
CA SER A 91 -3.52 -28.77 -1.66
C SER A 91 -3.03 -27.47 -1.07
N SER A 92 -1.72 -27.38 -0.84
CA SER A 92 -1.05 -26.19 -0.31
C SER A 92 -0.59 -25.29 -1.45
N SER A 93 -0.88 -23.99 -1.32
CA SER A 93 -0.33 -22.96 -2.19
C SER A 93 0.58 -22.06 -1.37
N LEU A 94 1.88 -22.17 -1.62
CA LEU A 94 2.92 -21.37 -1.00
C LEU A 94 2.98 -20.03 -1.75
N VAL A 95 2.27 -19.03 -1.22
CA VAL A 95 2.23 -17.68 -1.78
C VAL A 95 2.42 -16.67 -0.67
N SER A 96 3.37 -15.77 -0.86
CA SER A 96 3.66 -14.65 0.03
C SER A 96 3.65 -13.34 -0.73
N LEU A 97 3.07 -12.31 -0.13
CA LEU A 97 3.15 -10.92 -0.55
C LEU A 97 3.53 -10.06 0.64
N THR A 98 4.68 -9.38 0.57
CA THR A 98 5.16 -8.53 1.66
C THR A 98 5.68 -7.20 1.14
N CYS A 99 5.74 -6.19 2.03
CA CYS A 99 6.38 -4.91 1.76
C CYS A 99 7.64 -4.74 2.60
N ASP A 100 8.59 -3.92 2.14
CA ASP A 100 9.84 -3.69 2.88
C ASP A 100 9.65 -2.86 4.16
N LYS A 101 8.59 -2.06 4.24
CA LYS A 101 8.16 -1.33 5.44
C LYS A 101 6.67 -0.97 5.40
N ALA A 102 6.10 -0.66 6.56
CA ALA A 102 4.68 -0.32 6.71
C ALA A 102 4.37 1.15 6.42
N LEU A 103 5.35 2.06 6.45
CA LEU A 103 5.14 3.50 6.30
C LEU A 103 6.14 4.11 5.31
N TYR A 104 5.63 4.89 4.35
CA TYR A 104 6.38 5.49 3.26
C TYR A 104 6.14 7.00 3.19
N ARG A 105 7.21 7.77 2.95
CA ARG A 105 7.10 9.22 2.75
C ARG A 105 6.54 9.51 1.38
N THR A 106 5.47 10.29 1.36
CA THR A 106 4.85 10.79 0.13
C THR A 106 5.89 11.47 -0.77
N GLN A 107 5.83 11.18 -2.07
CA GLN A 107 6.72 11.70 -3.13
C GLN A 107 8.24 11.48 -2.96
N ARG A 108 8.69 10.87 -1.86
CA ARG A 108 10.12 10.65 -1.57
C ARG A 108 10.49 9.18 -1.63
N ASP A 109 9.66 8.31 -1.05
CA ASP A 109 9.98 6.90 -0.92
C ASP A 109 9.44 6.07 -2.09
N THR A 110 10.12 4.95 -2.36
CA THR A 110 9.67 3.90 -3.28
C THR A 110 9.03 2.79 -2.45
N VAL A 111 7.77 2.45 -2.75
CA VAL A 111 7.12 1.26 -2.21
C VAL A 111 7.63 0.04 -2.95
N ARG A 112 8.10 -0.97 -2.22
CA ARG A 112 8.55 -2.23 -2.80
C ARG A 112 7.78 -3.39 -2.21
N LEU A 113 7.22 -4.22 -3.08
CA LEU A 113 6.46 -5.41 -2.73
C LEU A 113 7.20 -6.66 -3.25
N LEU A 114 7.50 -7.61 -2.37
CA LEU A 114 8.01 -8.92 -2.76
C LEU A 114 6.83 -9.88 -2.94
N VAL A 115 6.71 -10.45 -4.12
CA VAL A 115 5.88 -11.63 -4.38
C VAL A 115 6.77 -12.86 -4.35
N ALA A 116 6.41 -13.87 -3.57
CA ALA A 116 7.07 -15.17 -3.56
C ALA A 116 6.04 -16.30 -3.71
N ALA A 117 6.10 -17.01 -4.83
CA ALA A 117 5.25 -18.13 -5.16
C ALA A 117 6.06 -19.24 -5.84
N PRO A 118 6.87 -20.02 -5.10
CA PRO A 118 7.80 -21.00 -5.66
C PRO A 118 7.15 -22.09 -6.53
N GLN A 119 5.85 -22.35 -6.33
CA GLN A 119 5.07 -23.31 -7.12
C GLN A 119 4.57 -22.72 -8.46
N ALA A 120 4.66 -21.40 -8.67
CA ALA A 120 4.22 -20.71 -9.89
C ALA A 120 5.37 -19.96 -10.62
N PRO A 121 6.53 -20.59 -10.86
CA PRO A 121 7.65 -19.94 -11.53
C PRO A 121 7.29 -19.53 -12.96
N ARG A 122 7.88 -18.44 -13.45
CA ARG A 122 7.65 -17.91 -14.81
C ARG A 122 6.18 -17.61 -15.13
N THR A 123 5.34 -17.49 -14.11
CA THR A 123 3.91 -17.23 -14.25
C THR A 123 3.65 -15.73 -14.11
N THR A 124 2.74 -15.19 -14.92
CA THR A 124 2.21 -13.84 -14.71
C THR A 124 1.07 -13.89 -13.70
N VAL A 125 1.28 -13.25 -12.56
CA VAL A 125 0.28 -13.11 -11.49
C VAL A 125 -0.36 -11.73 -11.54
N LYS A 126 -1.53 -11.58 -10.92
CA LYS A 126 -2.23 -10.30 -10.83
C LYS A 126 -2.02 -9.69 -9.44
N LEU A 127 -1.21 -8.65 -9.33
CA LEU A 127 -1.06 -7.83 -8.13
C LEU A 127 -2.17 -6.77 -8.11
N ILE A 128 -3.05 -6.83 -7.13
CA ILE A 128 -4.15 -5.88 -6.92
C ILE A 128 -3.76 -4.95 -5.79
N LEU A 129 -3.84 -3.65 -6.03
CA LEU A 129 -3.60 -2.60 -5.05
C LEU A 129 -4.89 -1.83 -4.81
N ARG A 130 -5.23 -1.62 -3.54
CA ARG A 130 -6.35 -0.81 -3.06
C ARG A 130 -5.83 0.35 -2.22
N LEU A 131 -6.49 1.50 -2.29
CA LEU A 131 -6.22 2.70 -1.50
C LEU A 131 -7.48 3.07 -0.71
N SER A 132 -7.37 3.11 0.61
CA SER A 132 -8.48 3.36 1.55
C SER A 132 -9.67 2.43 1.29
N GLY A 133 -9.38 1.15 1.03
CA GLY A 133 -10.37 0.12 0.67
C GLY A 133 -10.86 0.16 -0.78
N ASN A 134 -10.59 1.23 -1.52
CA ASN A 134 -11.01 1.36 -2.92
C ASN A 134 -9.97 0.76 -3.88
N PRO A 135 -10.38 0.08 -4.96
CA PRO A 135 -9.46 -0.39 -5.99
C PRO A 135 -8.65 0.76 -6.61
N TYR A 136 -7.33 0.64 -6.56
CA TYR A 136 -6.40 1.66 -7.06
C TYR A 136 -5.78 1.27 -8.39
N ALA A 137 -5.15 0.09 -8.45
CA ALA A 137 -4.47 -0.43 -9.63
C ALA A 137 -4.36 -1.95 -9.62
N ASP A 138 -4.38 -2.54 -10.81
CA ASP A 138 -4.08 -3.95 -11.03
C ASP A 138 -2.82 -4.03 -11.92
N TYR A 139 -1.79 -4.73 -11.45
CA TYR A 139 -0.54 -4.91 -12.17
C TYR A 139 -0.36 -6.37 -12.57
N PRO A 140 -0.12 -6.67 -13.87
CA PRO A 140 0.39 -7.97 -14.26
C PRO A 140 1.87 -8.04 -13.84
N VAL A 141 2.20 -8.98 -12.95
CA VAL A 141 3.56 -9.17 -12.45
C VAL A 141 4.05 -10.53 -12.92
N THR A 142 5.10 -10.56 -13.73
CA THR A 142 5.72 -11.82 -14.16
C THR A 142 6.74 -12.26 -13.12
N LEU A 143 6.51 -13.44 -12.56
CA LEU A 143 7.45 -14.08 -11.64
C LEU A 143 8.65 -14.62 -12.41
N ASP A 144 9.81 -14.59 -11.78
CA ASP A 144 11.04 -15.15 -12.33
C ASP A 144 11.03 -16.69 -12.30
N GLU A 145 12.16 -17.30 -12.65
CA GLU A 145 12.30 -18.75 -12.66
C GLU A 145 12.30 -19.41 -11.28
N TYR A 146 12.37 -18.66 -10.20
CA TYR A 146 12.26 -19.15 -8.83
C TYR A 146 10.88 -18.87 -8.23
N GLY A 147 10.00 -18.19 -8.97
CA GLY A 147 8.69 -17.78 -8.48
C GLY A 147 8.72 -16.48 -7.68
N LEU A 148 9.75 -15.65 -7.84
CA LEU A 148 9.89 -14.37 -7.15
C LEU A 148 9.62 -13.18 -8.08
N ALA A 149 9.12 -12.07 -7.51
CA ALA A 149 9.13 -10.77 -8.17
C ALA A 149 9.23 -9.64 -7.15
N LEU A 150 10.11 -8.67 -7.39
CA LEU A 150 10.20 -7.44 -6.60
C LEU A 150 9.56 -6.28 -7.37
N TRP A 151 8.32 -5.94 -7.01
CA TRP A 151 7.55 -4.88 -7.65
C TRP A 151 7.80 -3.53 -6.97
N SER A 152 8.14 -2.50 -7.74
CA SER A 152 8.46 -1.16 -7.22
C SER A 152 7.48 -0.10 -7.72
N MET A 153 7.02 0.77 -6.82
CA MET A 153 6.09 1.86 -7.12
C MET A 153 6.58 3.16 -6.47
N GLN A 154 6.43 4.28 -7.17
CA GLN A 154 6.80 5.61 -6.68
C GLN A 154 5.64 6.59 -6.87
N ASN A 155 5.68 7.69 -6.11
CA ASN A 155 4.70 8.77 -6.21
C ASN A 155 3.26 8.26 -6.01
N LEU A 156 3.10 7.31 -5.08
CA LEU A 156 1.78 6.91 -4.62
C LEU A 156 1.17 8.09 -3.84
N PRO A 157 -0.12 8.40 -4.06
CA PRO A 157 -0.87 9.34 -3.23
C PRO A 157 -0.78 9.00 -1.74
N GLU A 158 -0.98 10.02 -0.89
CA GLU A 158 -1.13 9.78 0.54
C GLU A 158 -2.36 8.91 0.84
N GLY A 159 -2.21 8.00 1.80
CA GLY A 159 -3.30 7.17 2.32
C GLY A 159 -2.88 5.73 2.64
N GLU A 160 -3.85 4.94 3.07
CA GLU A 160 -3.66 3.55 3.48
C GLU A 160 -3.85 2.60 2.29
N TYR A 161 -2.89 1.71 2.06
CA TYR A 161 -2.88 0.77 0.96
C TYR A 161 -3.04 -0.67 1.42
N GLU A 162 -3.77 -1.45 0.64
CA GLU A 162 -3.87 -2.90 0.74
C GLU A 162 -3.47 -3.54 -0.58
N ALA A 163 -2.59 -4.52 -0.56
CA ALA A 163 -2.14 -5.25 -1.74
C ALA A 163 -2.47 -6.75 -1.59
N THR A 164 -2.89 -7.39 -2.68
CA THR A 164 -3.09 -8.84 -2.77
C THR A 164 -2.55 -9.36 -4.10
N VAL A 165 -2.13 -10.63 -4.14
CA VAL A 165 -1.73 -11.30 -5.39
C VAL A 165 -2.71 -12.42 -5.69
N HIS A 166 -3.20 -12.47 -6.92
CA HIS A 166 -4.01 -13.56 -7.45
C HIS A 166 -3.21 -14.37 -8.48
N ILE A 167 -3.15 -15.68 -8.27
CA ILE A 167 -2.52 -16.64 -9.17
C ILE A 167 -3.64 -17.48 -9.78
N SER A 168 -3.84 -17.32 -11.09
CA SER A 168 -4.70 -18.21 -11.86
C SER A 168 -3.83 -19.27 -12.53
N GLU A 169 -3.92 -20.52 -12.08
CA GLU A 169 -3.32 -21.63 -12.82
C GLU A 169 -4.07 -21.84 -14.13
N LEU A 170 -3.62 -21.18 -15.20
CA LEU A 170 -3.97 -21.59 -16.55
C LEU A 170 -3.19 -22.87 -16.85
N SER A 171 -3.73 -24.02 -16.47
CA SER A 171 -3.12 -25.29 -16.88
C SER A 171 -3.09 -25.31 -18.41
N SER A 172 -1.89 -25.37 -19.00
CA SER A 172 -1.67 -25.50 -20.44
C SER A 172 -2.06 -26.87 -21.00
N GLU A 173 -2.75 -27.70 -20.21
CA GLU A 173 -3.24 -29.00 -20.62
C GLU A 173 -4.37 -28.85 -21.64
N SER A 174 -4.19 -29.50 -22.78
CA SER A 174 -5.25 -29.64 -23.76
C SER A 174 -6.33 -30.58 -23.22
N ILE A 175 -7.59 -30.13 -23.19
CA ILE A 175 -8.74 -30.99 -22.89
C ILE A 175 -9.23 -31.64 -24.17
N THR A 176 -9.36 -32.96 -24.14
CA THR A 176 -10.01 -33.71 -25.21
C THR A 176 -11.51 -33.69 -24.98
N CYS A 177 -12.27 -33.16 -25.93
CA CYS A 177 -13.72 -33.14 -25.82
C CYS A 177 -14.28 -34.57 -25.69
N PRO A 178 -15.04 -34.91 -24.63
CA PRO A 178 -15.57 -36.25 -24.45
C PRO A 178 -16.57 -36.64 -25.56
N SER A 179 -17.20 -35.68 -26.23
CA SER A 179 -18.19 -35.94 -27.29
C SER A 179 -17.59 -36.15 -28.67
N CYS A 180 -16.52 -35.43 -29.02
CA CYS A 180 -15.98 -35.45 -30.39
C CYS A 180 -14.48 -35.67 -30.48
N GLN A 181 -13.81 -35.92 -29.35
CA GLN A 181 -12.37 -36.11 -29.23
C GLN A 181 -11.49 -34.98 -29.78
N ALA A 182 -12.07 -33.81 -30.06
CA ALA A 182 -11.31 -32.65 -30.49
C ALA A 182 -10.48 -32.13 -29.31
N VAL A 183 -9.19 -31.95 -29.55
CA VAL A 183 -8.24 -31.35 -28.61
C VAL A 183 -8.52 -29.85 -28.55
N GLN A 184 -8.88 -29.35 -27.37
CA GLN A 184 -9.22 -27.95 -27.11
C GLN A 184 -8.26 -27.38 -26.06
N THR A 185 -7.99 -26.08 -26.12
CA THR A 185 -7.36 -25.37 -25.00
C THR A 185 -8.36 -25.24 -23.85
N ARG A 186 -7.91 -25.49 -22.60
CA ARG A 186 -8.74 -25.48 -21.38
C ARG A 186 -9.47 -24.15 -21.09
N SER A 187 -9.17 -23.08 -21.82
CA SER A 187 -9.85 -21.78 -21.74
C SER A 187 -11.27 -21.76 -22.32
N SER A 188 -11.70 -22.83 -23.00
CA SER A 188 -13.03 -22.94 -23.60
C SER A 188 -13.99 -23.72 -22.69
N THR A 189 -15.16 -23.13 -22.39
CA THR A 189 -16.24 -23.81 -21.62
C THR A 189 -17.03 -24.78 -22.50
N PHE A 190 -16.93 -24.62 -23.82
CA PHE A 190 -17.61 -25.43 -24.81
C PHE A 190 -16.62 -25.85 -25.90
N CYS A 191 -16.73 -27.07 -26.37
CA CYS A 191 -15.92 -27.57 -27.47
C CYS A 191 -16.23 -26.77 -28.74
N SER A 192 -15.24 -26.08 -29.32
CA SER A 192 -15.42 -25.32 -30.57
C SER A 192 -15.83 -26.19 -31.77
N HIS A 193 -15.70 -27.52 -31.65
CA HIS A 193 -16.02 -28.46 -32.73
C HIS A 193 -17.45 -29.01 -32.65
N CYS A 194 -18.00 -29.25 -31.46
CA CYS A 194 -19.32 -29.88 -31.31
C CYS A 194 -20.27 -29.18 -30.32
N GLY A 195 -19.82 -28.10 -29.67
CA GLY A 195 -20.64 -27.32 -28.75
C GLY A 195 -20.97 -28.01 -27.42
N SER A 196 -20.45 -29.21 -27.16
CA SER A 196 -20.64 -29.87 -25.87
C SER A 196 -19.86 -29.16 -24.77
N ALA A 197 -20.43 -29.16 -23.56
CA ALA A 197 -19.77 -28.63 -22.37
C ALA A 197 -18.49 -29.43 -22.11
N LEU A 198 -17.39 -28.72 -21.96
CA LEU A 198 -16.12 -29.32 -21.55
C LEU A 198 -16.08 -29.38 -20.03
N ASP A 199 -15.54 -30.47 -19.48
CA ASP A 199 -15.38 -30.64 -18.04
C ASP A 199 -14.24 -29.74 -17.55
N THR A 200 -14.58 -28.46 -17.35
CA THR A 200 -13.68 -27.47 -16.75
C THR A 200 -13.72 -27.66 -15.24
N THR A 201 -13.04 -28.69 -14.73
CA THR A 201 -12.62 -28.68 -13.32
C THR A 201 -11.96 -27.33 -13.07
N ALA A 202 -12.55 -26.53 -12.17
CA ALA A 202 -12.23 -25.13 -11.96
C ALA A 202 -10.71 -24.93 -11.87
N ALA A 203 -10.17 -23.98 -12.64
CA ALA A 203 -8.80 -23.53 -12.46
C ALA A 203 -8.60 -23.19 -10.98
N LYS A 204 -7.56 -23.74 -10.34
CA LYS A 204 -7.27 -23.39 -8.95
C LYS A 204 -6.80 -21.94 -8.93
N GLU A 205 -7.61 -21.09 -8.32
CA GLU A 205 -7.25 -19.70 -8.03
C GLU A 205 -6.70 -19.64 -6.62
N TYR A 206 -5.48 -19.12 -6.49
CA TYR A 206 -4.86 -18.87 -5.21
C TYR A 206 -4.75 -17.36 -4.99
N THR A 207 -5.01 -16.91 -3.78
CA THR A 207 -4.88 -15.50 -3.39
C THR A 207 -3.96 -15.41 -2.18
N SER A 208 -2.99 -14.50 -2.23
CA SER A 208 -2.15 -14.20 -1.07
C SER A 208 -2.99 -13.59 0.06
N ASP A 209 -2.45 -13.60 1.29
CA ASP A 209 -2.96 -12.73 2.33
C ASP A 209 -2.73 -11.25 1.97
N VAL A 210 -3.45 -10.36 2.66
CA VAL A 210 -3.43 -8.92 2.39
C VAL A 210 -2.18 -8.28 2.99
N CYS A 211 -1.33 -7.69 2.16
CA CYS A 211 -0.21 -6.85 2.58
C CYS A 211 -0.67 -5.40 2.75
N ARG A 212 -0.37 -4.75 3.88
CA ARG A 212 -0.80 -3.36 4.16
C ARG A 212 0.37 -2.41 4.34
N PHE A 213 0.24 -1.19 3.85
CA PHE A 213 1.19 -0.10 4.09
C PHE A 213 0.53 1.28 3.99
N GLU A 214 1.16 2.33 4.50
CA GLU A 214 0.64 3.70 4.47
C GLU A 214 1.64 4.66 3.82
N VAL A 215 1.14 5.64 3.08
CA VAL A 215 1.93 6.74 2.51
C VAL A 215 1.53 8.04 3.19
N ALA A 216 2.47 8.71 3.88
CA ALA A 216 2.19 9.92 4.68
C ALA A 216 3.48 10.76 4.92
N GLU A 217 3.36 12.00 5.42
CA GLU A 217 4.54 12.75 5.91
C GLU A 217 4.74 12.49 7.40
N TYR A 218 5.93 12.00 7.76
CA TYR A 218 6.28 11.65 9.14
C TYR A 218 7.74 12.01 9.47
N ARG A 219 8.06 11.93 10.75
CA ARG A 219 9.43 11.91 11.25
C ARG A 219 9.71 10.62 12.03
N LEU A 220 10.93 10.12 11.95
CA LEU A 220 11.38 9.02 12.80
C LEU A 220 11.94 9.59 14.11
N ALA A 221 11.43 9.11 15.24
CA ALA A 221 12.01 9.45 16.53
C ALA A 221 13.34 8.69 16.73
N PRO A 222 14.28 9.22 17.54
CA PRO A 222 15.55 8.56 17.81
C PRO A 222 15.39 7.49 18.92
N LEU A 223 14.53 6.49 18.67
CA LEU A 223 14.30 5.36 19.56
C LEU A 223 14.12 4.10 18.72
N ASN A 224 14.89 3.07 19.05
CA ASN A 224 14.75 1.74 18.49
C ASN A 224 14.19 0.82 19.56
N ALA A 225 13.34 -0.12 19.16
CA ALA A 225 12.86 -1.19 20.03
C ALA A 225 12.88 -2.49 19.22
N ASP A 226 13.60 -3.48 19.73
CA ASP A 226 13.75 -4.80 19.12
C ASP A 226 12.97 -5.83 19.94
N LEU A 227 12.17 -6.67 19.29
CA LEU A 227 11.54 -7.81 19.95
C LEU A 227 12.57 -8.91 20.16
N VAL A 228 13.00 -9.12 21.40
CA VAL A 228 14.00 -10.15 21.74
C VAL A 228 13.32 -11.49 21.96
N GLU A 229 12.18 -11.48 22.64
CA GLU A 229 11.46 -12.69 23.03
C GLU A 229 9.96 -12.41 23.05
N GLN A 230 9.16 -13.39 22.67
CA GLN A 230 7.72 -13.38 22.84
C GLN A 230 7.20 -14.80 23.12
N LYS A 231 6.11 -14.90 23.88
CA LYS A 231 5.47 -16.17 24.21
C LYS A 231 3.98 -15.97 24.47
N LEU A 232 3.14 -16.77 23.81
CA LEU A 232 1.68 -16.73 23.91
C LEU A 232 1.17 -17.81 24.87
N THR A 233 0.34 -17.44 25.84
CA THR A 233 -0.39 -18.37 26.73
C THR A 233 -1.86 -18.00 26.75
N GLY A 234 -2.71 -18.81 26.13
CA GLY A 234 -4.10 -18.43 25.85
C GLY A 234 -4.14 -17.19 24.95
N ASN A 235 -4.74 -16.10 25.44
CA ASN A 235 -4.76 -14.81 24.75
C ASN A 235 -3.69 -13.82 25.28
N GLU A 236 -2.90 -14.19 26.29
CA GLU A 236 -1.88 -13.32 26.86
C GLU A 236 -0.53 -13.55 26.19
N LEU A 237 0.03 -12.50 25.58
CA LEU A 237 1.36 -12.48 25.00
C LEU A 237 2.33 -11.80 25.98
N SER A 238 3.27 -12.56 26.52
CA SER A 238 4.44 -12.02 27.23
C SER A 238 5.56 -11.70 26.24
N TYR A 239 6.30 -10.63 26.47
CA TYR A 239 7.37 -10.17 25.58
C TYR A 239 8.55 -9.54 26.33
N THR A 240 9.71 -9.55 25.68
CA THR A 240 10.92 -8.80 26.06
C THR A 240 11.33 -7.91 24.89
N LEU A 241 11.43 -6.60 25.12
CA LEU A 241 11.96 -5.63 24.16
C LEU A 241 13.36 -5.18 24.57
N HIS A 242 14.27 -5.02 23.61
CA HIS A 242 15.53 -4.31 23.80
C HIS A 242 15.41 -2.91 23.19
N ILE A 243 15.53 -1.87 24.02
CA ILE A 243 15.30 -0.49 23.62
C ILE A 243 16.63 0.28 23.63
N THR A 244 16.93 0.94 22.53
CA THR A 244 18.11 1.81 22.41
C THR A 244 17.74 3.20 21.90
N ALA A 245 18.53 4.20 22.27
CA ALA A 245 18.47 5.55 21.72
C ALA A 245 19.88 5.94 21.26
N PHE A 246 20.04 6.29 19.98
CA PHE A 246 21.34 6.60 19.37
C PHE A 246 22.40 5.51 19.57
N GLY A 247 21.99 4.23 19.49
CA GLY A 247 22.88 3.08 19.67
C GLY A 247 23.21 2.74 21.13
N GLN A 248 22.73 3.51 22.11
CA GLN A 248 22.96 3.23 23.54
C GLN A 248 21.72 2.60 24.19
N PRO A 249 21.87 1.64 25.12
CA PRO A 249 20.76 1.09 25.91
C PRO A 249 19.95 2.18 26.61
N PHE A 250 18.63 2.15 26.46
CA PHE A 250 17.75 3.12 27.09
C PHE A 250 17.48 2.70 28.55
N VAL A 251 17.85 3.57 29.50
CA VAL A 251 17.62 3.35 30.94
C VAL A 251 16.47 4.23 31.42
N GLY A 252 15.48 3.62 32.05
CA GLY A 252 14.36 4.33 32.67
C GLY A 252 13.05 3.59 32.55
N THR A 253 11.97 4.36 32.53
CA THR A 253 10.61 3.86 32.40
C THR A 253 10.04 4.25 31.05
N VAL A 254 9.37 3.30 30.40
CA VAL A 254 8.63 3.51 29.15
C VAL A 254 7.16 3.20 29.36
N GLU A 255 6.32 3.69 28.46
CA GLU A 255 4.93 3.27 28.37
C GLU A 255 4.73 2.48 27.08
N ILE A 256 4.00 1.36 27.15
CA ILE A 256 3.75 0.47 26.02
C ILE A 256 2.26 0.34 25.80
N GLU A 257 1.79 0.52 24.57
CA GLU A 257 0.41 0.27 24.16
C GLU A 257 0.37 -0.77 23.04
N LEU A 258 -0.73 -1.53 23.01
CA LEU A 258 -1.04 -2.45 21.93
C LEU A 258 -1.92 -1.72 20.90
N GLN A 259 -1.60 -1.89 19.62
CA GLN A 259 -2.44 -1.43 18.51
C GLN A 259 -2.81 -2.59 17.62
N GLU A 260 -4.05 -2.60 17.12
CA GLU A 260 -4.56 -3.47 16.08
C GLU A 260 -4.81 -2.62 14.84
N ARG A 261 -4.10 -2.90 13.73
CA ARG A 261 -4.25 -2.14 12.47
C ARG A 261 -4.17 -0.61 12.66
N GLY A 262 -3.23 -0.15 13.47
CA GLY A 262 -3.04 1.27 13.79
C GLY A 262 -4.10 1.86 14.75
N GLN A 263 -5.10 1.09 15.15
CA GLN A 263 -6.10 1.47 16.15
C GLN A 263 -5.68 0.97 17.53
N ARG A 264 -5.86 1.80 18.56
CA ARG A 264 -5.50 1.39 19.93
C ARG A 264 -6.44 0.29 20.42
N VAL A 265 -5.85 -0.75 21.00
CA VAL A 265 -6.58 -1.85 21.66
C VAL A 265 -6.03 -2.07 23.06
N GLY A 266 -6.90 -1.91 24.07
CA GLY A 266 -6.51 -1.99 25.48
C GLY A 266 -5.88 -0.70 26.05
N THR A 267 -5.34 -0.80 27.26
CA THR A 267 -4.77 0.32 28.01
C THR A 267 -3.25 0.34 27.93
N ARG A 268 -2.67 1.54 27.83
CA ARG A 268 -1.23 1.75 27.92
C ARG A 268 -0.69 1.33 29.30
N LYS A 269 0.40 0.57 29.32
CA LYS A 269 1.05 0.06 30.55
C LYS A 269 2.43 0.68 30.72
N ARG A 270 2.81 0.99 31.96
CA ARG A 270 4.13 1.51 32.31
C ARG A 270 5.07 0.37 32.66
N VAL A 271 6.27 0.34 32.07
CA VAL A 271 7.27 -0.73 32.21
C VAL A 271 8.64 -0.10 32.47
N SER A 272 9.39 -0.63 33.43
CA SER A 272 10.77 -0.23 33.70
C SER A 272 11.75 -1.25 33.14
N GLY A 273 12.85 -0.76 32.56
CA GLY A 273 13.89 -1.60 31.98
C GLY A 273 15.04 -1.87 32.94
N ASP A 274 15.87 -2.85 32.59
CA ASP A 274 17.16 -3.06 33.24
C ASP A 274 18.24 -2.07 32.72
N ASP A 275 19.45 -2.15 33.27
CA ASP A 275 20.61 -1.35 32.88
C ASP A 275 21.15 -1.67 31.47
N ARG A 276 20.66 -2.76 30.87
CA ARG A 276 20.98 -3.19 29.50
C ARG A 276 19.87 -2.80 28.52
N GLY A 277 18.87 -2.03 28.95
CA GLY A 277 17.78 -1.59 28.09
C GLY A 277 16.77 -2.67 27.74
N ASN A 278 16.66 -3.75 28.52
CA ASN A 278 15.64 -4.78 28.33
C ASN A 278 14.37 -4.48 29.14
N PHE A 279 13.21 -4.55 28.49
CA PHE A 279 11.90 -4.24 29.05
C PHE A 279 10.97 -5.44 28.89
N ARG A 280 10.41 -5.93 29.99
CA ARG A 280 9.50 -7.09 29.98
C ARG A 280 8.07 -6.67 30.26
N GLY A 281 7.13 -7.20 29.48
CA GLY A 281 5.71 -6.90 29.65
C GLY A 281 4.79 -8.01 29.18
N SER A 282 3.48 -7.81 29.36
CA SER A 282 2.45 -8.67 28.81
C SER A 282 1.24 -7.88 28.31
N VAL A 283 0.61 -8.36 27.25
CA VAL A 283 -0.57 -7.79 26.62
C VAL A 283 -1.58 -8.89 26.29
N GLU A 284 -2.87 -8.54 26.32
CA GLU A 284 -3.94 -9.46 25.93
C GLU A 284 -4.34 -9.19 24.47
N LEU A 285 -4.31 -10.22 23.63
CA LEU A 285 -4.63 -10.12 22.21
C LEU A 285 -6.12 -10.43 22.00
N THR A 286 -6.94 -9.37 22.00
CA THR A 286 -8.40 -9.44 21.76
C THR A 286 -8.75 -8.77 20.43
N GLY A 287 -9.21 -9.53 19.44
CA GLY A 287 -9.45 -9.03 18.08
C GLY A 287 -8.75 -9.83 16.97
N ALA A 288 -8.88 -9.36 15.74
CA ALA A 288 -8.43 -10.05 14.53
C ALA A 288 -6.93 -9.88 14.24
N GLY A 289 -6.29 -8.82 14.72
CA GLY A 289 -4.91 -8.45 14.35
C GLY A 289 -4.79 -7.95 12.90
N PRO A 290 -3.57 -7.67 12.41
CA PRO A 290 -2.28 -7.79 13.10
C PRO A 290 -2.09 -6.75 14.19
N TYR A 291 -1.23 -7.09 15.16
CA TYR A 291 -0.89 -6.22 16.28
C TYR A 291 0.52 -5.64 16.21
N SER A 292 0.70 -4.47 16.82
CA SER A 292 1.99 -3.87 17.10
C SER A 292 2.05 -3.34 18.53
N LEU A 293 3.26 -3.33 19.10
CA LEU A 293 3.57 -2.64 20.36
C LEU A 293 4.13 -1.27 20.02
N ASN A 294 3.48 -0.21 20.51
CA ASN A 294 4.02 1.14 20.45
C ASN A 294 4.62 1.50 21.80
N VAL A 295 5.89 1.91 21.77
CA VAL A 295 6.71 2.27 22.93
C VAL A 295 6.85 3.78 22.99
N PHE A 296 6.64 4.36 24.17
CA PHE A 296 6.74 5.78 24.44
C PHE A 296 7.75 6.02 25.57
N ALA A 297 8.75 6.86 25.30
CA ALA A 297 9.78 7.29 26.24
C ALA A 297 9.85 8.82 26.22
N GLY A 298 8.91 9.48 26.90
CA GLY A 298 8.70 10.92 26.79
C GLY A 298 8.29 11.31 25.36
N GLU A 299 9.08 12.15 24.71
CA GLU A 299 8.85 12.61 23.32
C GLU A 299 9.29 11.58 22.25
N ARG A 300 10.01 10.53 22.67
CA ARG A 300 10.55 9.50 21.79
C ARG A 300 9.57 8.34 21.65
N THR A 301 9.44 7.80 20.44
CA THR A 301 8.51 6.71 20.13
C THR A 301 9.16 5.63 19.27
N ALA A 302 8.78 4.38 19.48
CA ALA A 302 9.16 3.26 18.61
C ALA A 302 7.95 2.33 18.41
N THR A 303 7.95 1.57 17.32
CA THR A 303 6.93 0.56 17.03
C THR A 303 7.62 -0.79 16.85
N VAL A 304 6.99 -1.86 17.32
CA VAL A 304 7.44 -3.24 17.15
C VAL A 304 6.27 -4.05 16.60
N ALA A 305 6.41 -4.65 15.42
CA ALA A 305 5.37 -5.53 14.87
C ALA A 305 5.39 -6.88 15.59
N LEU A 306 4.20 -7.36 15.99
CA LEU A 306 4.01 -8.72 16.48
C LEU A 306 3.63 -9.60 15.30
N LYS A 307 4.63 -10.01 14.51
CA LYS A 307 4.40 -10.80 13.28
C LYS A 307 3.71 -12.12 13.61
N GLY A 308 2.68 -12.50 12.82
CA GLY A 308 1.88 -13.71 13.04
C GLY A 308 0.81 -13.59 14.14
N SER A 309 0.55 -12.38 14.65
CA SER A 309 -0.42 -12.13 15.72
C SER A 309 -1.88 -12.05 15.27
N GLU A 310 -2.16 -12.15 13.96
CA GLU A 310 -3.50 -12.27 13.43
C GLU A 310 -4.23 -13.47 14.04
N GLN A 311 -5.54 -13.35 14.25
CA GLN A 311 -6.33 -14.37 14.98
C GLN A 311 -6.21 -15.75 14.33
N ALA A 312 -6.44 -15.82 13.02
CA ALA A 312 -6.30 -17.05 12.26
C ALA A 312 -4.87 -17.62 12.28
N ARG A 313 -3.84 -16.82 12.61
CA ARG A 313 -2.44 -17.24 12.64
C ARG A 313 -2.00 -17.70 14.04
N ARG A 314 -2.46 -17.00 15.08
CA ARG A 314 -2.11 -17.32 16.48
C ARG A 314 -2.94 -18.45 17.09
N GLU A 315 -4.17 -18.66 16.62
CA GLU A 315 -5.02 -19.78 17.07
C GLU A 315 -4.36 -21.12 16.75
N THR A 316 -4.45 -22.05 17.68
CA THR A 316 -3.86 -23.38 17.52
C THR A 316 -4.67 -24.24 16.56
N VAL A 317 -3.97 -25.05 15.76
CA VAL A 317 -4.57 -26.13 14.97
C VAL A 317 -4.01 -27.46 15.43
N THR A 318 -4.88 -28.45 15.65
CA THR A 318 -4.45 -29.82 15.96
C THR A 318 -3.85 -30.46 14.72
N ILE A 319 -2.61 -30.95 14.83
CA ILE A 319 -1.87 -31.56 13.72
C ILE A 319 -1.53 -33.03 13.99
N SER A 320 -1.87 -33.57 15.16
CA SER A 320 -1.79 -34.99 15.46
C SER A 320 -2.66 -35.30 16.68
N GLU A 321 -3.34 -36.43 16.65
CA GLU A 321 -3.94 -37.07 17.83
C GLU A 321 -3.38 -38.49 18.02
N LEU A 322 -2.21 -38.78 17.45
CA LEU A 322 -1.60 -40.10 17.48
C LEU A 322 -0.77 -40.30 18.75
N GLY A 323 -1.43 -40.71 19.83
CA GLY A 323 -0.84 -41.04 21.13
C GLY A 323 -0.63 -39.82 22.02
N GLU A 324 -0.38 -38.67 21.39
CA GLU A 324 -0.34 -37.34 21.99
C GLU A 324 -1.09 -36.36 21.08
N VAL A 325 -1.83 -35.43 21.70
CA VAL A 325 -2.46 -34.33 20.98
C VAL A 325 -1.44 -33.21 20.84
N GLN A 326 -1.06 -32.95 19.59
CA GLN A 326 -0.06 -31.96 19.25
C GLN A 326 -0.71 -30.84 18.44
N VAL A 327 -0.37 -29.62 18.79
CA VAL A 327 -0.96 -28.41 18.22
C VAL A 327 0.11 -27.51 17.61
N LEU A 328 -0.29 -26.71 16.63
CA LEU A 328 0.57 -25.80 15.88
C LEU A 328 0.04 -24.37 15.94
N SER A 329 0.93 -23.39 16.17
CA SER A 329 0.65 -21.95 16.09
C SER A 329 1.77 -21.21 15.35
N LEU A 330 1.50 -20.00 14.83
CA LEU A 330 2.54 -19.11 14.30
C LEU A 330 3.16 -18.19 15.37
N LEU A 331 2.64 -18.21 16.60
CA LEU A 331 3.27 -17.55 17.74
C LEU A 331 3.89 -18.59 18.68
N PRO A 332 5.02 -18.29 19.34
CA PRO A 332 5.66 -19.21 20.27
C PRO A 332 4.72 -19.62 21.41
N LEU A 333 4.50 -20.93 21.56
CA LEU A 333 3.71 -21.51 22.64
C LEU A 333 4.61 -21.94 23.81
N PRO A 334 4.06 -22.25 24.99
CA PRO A 334 4.83 -22.90 26.05
C PRO A 334 5.41 -24.22 25.60
N ASP A 335 6.71 -24.38 25.85
CA ASP A 335 7.49 -25.60 25.63
C ASP A 335 7.43 -26.14 24.19
N SER A 336 7.20 -25.23 23.23
CA SER A 336 7.09 -25.59 21.81
C SER A 336 8.43 -25.73 21.12
N GLU A 337 8.51 -26.66 20.18
CA GLU A 337 9.62 -26.75 19.23
C GLU A 337 9.30 -25.91 17.98
N ALA A 338 10.28 -25.13 17.51
CA ALA A 338 10.13 -24.24 16.35
C ALA A 338 10.63 -24.91 15.06
N CYS A 339 9.85 -24.79 13.98
CA CYS A 339 10.25 -25.18 12.63
C CYS A 339 9.60 -24.23 11.61
N ARG A 340 10.40 -23.54 10.78
CA ARG A 340 9.92 -22.62 9.73
C ARG A 340 8.90 -21.57 10.24
N ASN A 341 9.18 -20.91 11.36
CA ASN A 341 8.26 -19.97 12.03
C ASN A 341 6.90 -20.56 12.44
N MET A 342 6.80 -21.89 12.55
CA MET A 342 5.68 -22.58 13.20
C MET A 342 6.17 -23.20 14.50
N TYR A 343 5.30 -23.21 15.52
CA TYR A 343 5.60 -23.68 16.86
C TYR A 343 4.69 -24.84 17.21
N VAL A 344 5.28 -26.02 17.46
CA VAL A 344 4.55 -27.25 17.77
C VAL A 344 4.66 -27.53 19.26
N SER A 345 3.52 -27.74 19.93
CA SER A 345 3.46 -28.03 21.37
C SER A 345 2.54 -29.24 21.66
N SER A 346 2.81 -29.95 22.74
CA SER A 346 2.03 -31.11 23.21
C SER A 346 1.04 -30.65 24.29
N GLU A 347 -0.24 -30.92 24.11
CA GLU A 347 -1.28 -30.53 25.09
C GLU A 347 -1.65 -31.65 26.05
N ARG A 348 -1.83 -32.87 25.53
CA ARG A 348 -2.30 -34.02 26.33
C ARG A 348 -1.94 -35.35 25.70
N ASN A 349 -1.75 -36.37 26.52
CA ASN A 349 -1.63 -37.75 26.07
C ASN A 349 -3.02 -38.37 25.87
N ASN A 350 -3.14 -39.27 24.89
CA ASN A 350 -4.34 -40.06 24.68
C ASN A 350 -4.02 -41.55 24.54
N THR A 351 -5.06 -42.37 24.36
CA THR A 351 -4.95 -43.83 24.26
C THR A 351 -5.02 -44.33 22.81
N ALA A 352 -4.67 -43.49 21.82
CA ALA A 352 -4.68 -43.93 20.43
C ALA A 352 -3.75 -45.14 20.23
N PRO A 353 -4.12 -46.08 19.33
CA PRO A 353 -3.36 -47.30 19.09
C PRO A 353 -1.98 -47.06 18.46
N PHE A 354 -1.73 -45.87 17.93
CA PHE A 354 -0.45 -45.46 17.36
C PHE A 354 0.05 -44.20 18.06
N LEU A 355 1.37 -44.13 18.26
CA LEU A 355 2.09 -42.97 18.79
C LEU A 355 3.03 -42.41 17.73
N VAL A 356 3.06 -41.09 17.56
CA VAL A 356 4.11 -40.40 16.78
C VAL A 356 5.04 -39.66 17.72
N ARG A 357 6.35 -39.96 17.68
CA ARG A 357 7.33 -39.42 18.65
C ARG A 357 7.93 -38.07 18.29
N ARG A 358 7.90 -37.67 17.02
CA ARG A 358 8.43 -36.39 16.54
C ARG A 358 7.62 -35.89 15.36
N LEU A 359 7.13 -34.66 15.45
CA LEU A 359 6.43 -33.97 14.37
C LEU A 359 7.32 -32.95 13.63
N ILE A 360 8.61 -32.92 13.97
CA ILE A 360 9.64 -32.17 13.25
C ILE A 360 10.75 -33.14 12.85
N GLY A 361 10.94 -33.36 11.55
CA GLY A 361 11.95 -34.30 11.04
C GLY A 361 11.87 -34.56 9.54
N GLN A 362 12.89 -35.24 9.00
CA GLN A 362 12.91 -35.72 7.61
C GLN A 362 12.10 -37.01 7.42
N GLU A 363 11.80 -37.71 8.51
CA GLU A 363 11.03 -38.96 8.54
C GLU A 363 10.00 -38.88 9.67
N VAL A 364 8.87 -39.56 9.50
CA VAL A 364 7.91 -39.81 10.59
C VAL A 364 8.23 -41.16 11.25
N GLU A 365 8.29 -41.19 12.58
CA GLU A 365 8.42 -42.42 13.36
C GLU A 365 7.08 -42.74 14.03
N ILE A 366 6.44 -43.83 13.57
CA ILE A 366 5.14 -44.32 14.06
C ILE A 366 5.37 -45.57 14.90
N ILE A 367 4.86 -45.57 16.13
CA ILE A 367 5.00 -46.67 17.08
C ILE A 367 3.61 -47.23 17.40
N PRO A 368 3.29 -48.46 16.97
CA PRO A 368 2.08 -49.16 17.38
C PRO A 368 2.13 -49.45 18.88
N ARG A 369 1.11 -49.05 19.63
CA ARG A 369 0.94 -49.41 21.05
C ARG A 369 0.19 -50.74 21.21
N THR A 370 -0.55 -51.14 20.19
CA THR A 370 -1.21 -52.44 20.08
C THR A 370 -0.80 -53.11 18.77
N SER A 371 -0.91 -54.45 18.71
CA SER A 371 -0.70 -55.18 17.47
C SER A 371 -1.87 -54.95 16.52
N SER A 372 -1.62 -54.89 15.21
CA SER A 372 -2.64 -54.70 14.19
C SER A 372 -2.58 -55.80 13.13
N GLU A 373 -3.72 -56.30 12.68
CA GLU A 373 -3.76 -57.29 11.58
C GLU A 373 -3.24 -56.68 10.29
N LEU A 374 -3.64 -55.44 10.02
CA LEU A 374 -3.30 -54.72 8.81
C LEU A 374 -3.18 -53.23 9.11
N LEU A 375 -2.12 -52.60 8.62
CA LEU A 375 -1.93 -51.15 8.66
C LEU A 375 -1.56 -50.66 7.26
N ARG A 376 -2.36 -49.74 6.72
CA ARG A 376 -2.04 -48.96 5.52
C ARG A 376 -1.63 -47.57 5.95
N VAL A 377 -0.43 -47.15 5.55
CA VAL A 377 0.08 -45.79 5.78
C VAL A 377 0.20 -45.07 4.45
N VAL A 378 -0.35 -43.87 4.37
CA VAL A 378 -0.31 -43.01 3.21
C VAL A 378 0.38 -41.70 3.58
N VAL A 379 1.49 -41.39 2.91
CA VAL A 379 2.18 -40.10 3.04
C VAL A 379 1.83 -39.26 1.82
N VAL A 380 1.21 -38.12 2.07
CA VAL A 380 0.79 -37.12 1.07
C VAL A 380 1.76 -35.95 1.10
N ASP A 381 2.20 -35.51 -0.07
CA ASP A 381 2.84 -34.22 -0.30
C ASP A 381 1.78 -33.19 -0.69
N PRO A 382 1.39 -32.26 0.21
CA PRO A 382 0.34 -31.29 -0.10
C PRO A 382 0.75 -30.26 -1.14
N THR A 383 2.05 -30.10 -1.41
CA THR A 383 2.56 -29.10 -2.37
C THR A 383 2.56 -29.61 -3.82
N SER A 384 2.87 -30.91 -4.02
CA SER A 384 2.86 -31.53 -5.34
C SER A 384 1.61 -32.39 -5.61
N GLY A 385 0.88 -32.77 -4.56
CA GLY A 385 -0.21 -33.75 -4.63
C GLY A 385 0.29 -35.20 -4.78
N ASN A 386 1.59 -35.45 -4.67
CA ASN A 386 2.15 -36.79 -4.74
C ASN A 386 1.79 -37.61 -3.49
N ILE A 387 1.67 -38.92 -3.67
CA ILE A 387 1.24 -39.85 -2.65
C ILE A 387 2.18 -41.05 -2.65
N SER A 388 2.59 -41.49 -1.48
CA SER A 388 3.28 -42.76 -1.28
C SER A 388 2.53 -43.61 -0.28
N GLU A 389 2.40 -44.91 -0.58
CA GLU A 389 1.62 -45.84 0.22
C GLU A 389 2.48 -47.01 0.66
N SER A 390 2.29 -47.46 1.89
CA SER A 390 2.88 -48.69 2.41
C SER A 390 1.83 -49.51 3.15
N LEU A 391 1.88 -50.84 2.97
CA LEU A 391 0.99 -51.79 3.61
C LEU A 391 1.83 -52.71 4.50
N HIS A 392 1.42 -52.85 5.76
CA HIS A 392 2.10 -53.66 6.77
C HIS A 392 1.11 -54.68 7.34
N GLU A 393 1.46 -55.96 7.24
CA GLU A 393 0.66 -57.07 7.76
C GLU A 393 1.21 -57.53 9.11
N HIS A 394 0.33 -57.87 10.04
CA HIS A 394 0.67 -58.45 11.35
C HIS A 394 1.70 -57.64 12.16
N LEU A 395 1.56 -56.31 12.13
CA LEU A 395 2.47 -55.39 12.80
C LEU A 395 2.38 -55.58 14.32
N GLN A 396 3.53 -55.81 14.96
CA GLN A 396 3.59 -56.06 16.40
C GLN A 396 3.62 -54.76 17.19
N ALA A 397 3.05 -54.78 18.40
CA ALA A 397 3.19 -53.69 19.35
C ALA A 397 4.67 -53.33 19.60
N ASN A 398 4.96 -52.03 19.65
CA ASN A 398 6.28 -51.41 19.79
C ASN A 398 7.26 -51.61 18.63
N GLN A 399 6.82 -52.14 17.47
CA GLN A 399 7.65 -52.19 16.27
C GLN A 399 7.60 -50.83 15.53
N PRO A 400 8.66 -50.00 15.57
CA PRO A 400 8.63 -48.68 14.96
C PRO A 400 8.64 -48.77 13.43
N LEU A 401 7.85 -47.91 12.79
CA LEU A 401 7.86 -47.67 11.36
C LEU A 401 8.46 -46.29 11.08
N ARG A 402 9.40 -46.23 10.13
CA ARG A 402 10.02 -44.99 9.67
C ARG A 402 9.70 -44.77 8.21
N LEU A 403 9.13 -43.62 7.89
CA LEU A 403 8.70 -43.28 6.54
C LEU A 403 9.26 -41.89 6.17
N PRO A 404 9.85 -41.74 4.97
CA PRO A 404 10.38 -40.46 4.51
C PRO A 404 9.25 -39.45 4.29
N LEU A 405 9.55 -38.17 4.47
CA LEU A 405 8.59 -37.08 4.32
C LEU A 405 8.99 -36.10 3.20
N PRO A 406 7.99 -35.62 2.43
CA PRO A 406 8.22 -34.55 1.47
C PRO A 406 8.57 -33.23 2.17
N ALA A 407 9.34 -32.38 1.48
CA ALA A 407 9.56 -31.00 1.87
C ALA A 407 8.44 -30.11 1.28
N PRO A 408 8.02 -29.03 1.96
CA PRO A 408 8.47 -28.56 3.27
C PRO A 408 7.77 -29.25 4.47
N TYR A 409 6.72 -30.04 4.22
CA TYR A 409 5.99 -30.84 5.20
C TYR A 409 5.22 -31.98 4.52
N GLY A 410 4.85 -33.00 5.28
CA GLY A 410 4.01 -34.10 4.82
C GLY A 410 2.81 -34.35 5.71
N VAL A 411 1.72 -34.86 5.12
CA VAL A 411 0.55 -35.37 5.86
C VAL A 411 0.55 -36.88 5.81
N VAL A 412 0.40 -37.51 6.97
CA VAL A 412 0.43 -38.96 7.14
C VAL A 412 -0.95 -39.43 7.57
N LEU A 413 -1.53 -40.34 6.79
CA LEU A 413 -2.83 -40.96 7.06
C LEU A 413 -2.63 -42.43 7.39
N LEU A 414 -3.32 -42.90 8.42
CA LEU A 414 -3.28 -44.27 8.92
C LEU A 414 -4.67 -44.89 8.80
N GLY A 415 -4.75 -46.04 8.14
CA GLY A 415 -5.90 -46.94 8.21
C GLY A 415 -5.45 -48.26 8.79
N ALA A 416 -6.02 -48.69 9.91
CA ALA A 416 -5.67 -49.93 10.59
C ALA A 416 -6.88 -50.83 10.82
N LEU A 417 -6.64 -52.14 10.82
CA LEU A 417 -7.50 -53.16 11.40
C LEU A 417 -6.84 -53.70 12.67
N ILE A 418 -7.54 -53.55 13.79
CA ILE A 418 -7.08 -53.95 15.13
C ILE A 418 -8.20 -54.75 15.76
N GLU A 419 -7.97 -56.03 16.04
CA GLU A 419 -8.99 -56.93 16.58
C GLU A 419 -10.28 -56.91 15.74
N GLU A 420 -10.15 -56.91 14.40
CA GLU A 420 -11.25 -56.80 13.41
C GLU A 420 -12.03 -55.47 13.45
N LYS A 421 -11.57 -54.48 14.22
CA LYS A 421 -12.13 -53.13 14.22
C LYS A 421 -11.35 -52.22 13.28
N ALA A 422 -12.08 -51.46 12.47
CA ALA A 422 -11.50 -50.41 11.64
C ALA A 422 -11.15 -49.19 12.48
N TRP A 423 -9.96 -48.65 12.24
CA TRP A 423 -9.48 -47.46 12.91
C TRP A 423 -8.76 -46.57 11.90
N GLU A 424 -8.99 -45.25 11.96
CA GLU A 424 -8.26 -44.27 11.16
C GLU A 424 -7.64 -43.19 12.03
N GLY A 425 -6.56 -42.59 11.53
CA GLY A 425 -5.92 -41.45 12.18
C GLY A 425 -5.02 -40.71 11.23
N TRP A 426 -4.60 -39.52 11.65
CA TRP A 426 -3.74 -38.68 10.84
C TRP A 426 -2.76 -37.87 11.69
N CYS A 427 -1.66 -37.45 11.06
CA CYS A 427 -0.83 -36.37 11.57
C CYS A 427 -0.17 -35.58 10.44
N ALA A 428 0.32 -34.38 10.74
CA ALA A 428 1.21 -33.61 9.87
C ALA A 428 2.59 -33.48 10.51
N VAL A 429 3.62 -33.60 9.68
CA VAL A 429 5.01 -33.55 10.13
C VAL A 429 5.76 -32.48 9.32
N LEU A 430 6.39 -31.55 10.03
CA LEU A 430 7.17 -30.46 9.46
C LEU A 430 8.61 -30.92 9.19
N ARG A 431 9.15 -30.60 8.01
CA ARG A 431 10.54 -30.90 7.67
C ARG A 431 11.41 -29.66 7.91
N PRO A 432 12.48 -29.74 8.73
CA PRO A 432 13.46 -28.64 8.87
C PRO A 432 14.03 -28.19 7.52
N SER A 433 14.40 -26.92 7.41
CA SER A 433 15.03 -26.39 6.19
C SER A 433 16.43 -26.96 6.02
N GLU A 434 16.74 -27.46 4.83
CA GLU A 434 18.10 -27.90 4.47
C GLU A 434 18.92 -26.75 3.87
N LEU A 435 18.25 -25.67 3.46
CA LEU A 435 18.87 -24.44 3.01
C LEU A 435 19.47 -23.70 4.20
N GLN A 436 20.78 -23.43 4.12
CA GLN A 436 21.47 -22.55 5.05
C GLN A 436 21.72 -21.21 4.36
N LEU A 437 21.49 -20.12 5.10
CA LEU A 437 21.78 -18.76 4.68
C LEU A 437 22.51 -18.06 5.82
N SER A 438 23.65 -17.43 5.52
CA SER A 438 24.26 -16.45 6.42
C SER A 438 24.40 -15.10 5.73
N CYS A 439 24.28 -14.04 6.53
CA CYS A 439 24.45 -12.66 6.11
C CYS A 439 25.47 -12.01 7.03
N GLU A 440 26.60 -11.58 6.48
CA GLU A 440 27.70 -10.97 7.21
C GLU A 440 27.88 -9.51 6.75
N ALA A 441 28.05 -8.62 7.71
CA ALA A 441 28.26 -7.19 7.47
C ALA A 441 29.17 -6.59 8.56
N PRO A 442 29.86 -5.48 8.28
CA PRO A 442 30.65 -4.79 9.30
C PRO A 442 29.74 -4.26 10.42
N ALA A 443 30.16 -4.44 11.68
CA ALA A 443 29.36 -4.00 12.83
C ALA A 443 29.20 -2.48 12.91
N GLU A 444 30.26 -1.72 12.59
CA GLU A 444 30.30 -0.27 12.68
C GLU A 444 30.92 0.36 11.42
N VAL A 445 30.32 1.44 10.93
CA VAL A 445 30.79 2.20 9.75
C VAL A 445 30.44 3.68 9.86
N ARG A 446 31.04 4.53 9.00
CA ARG A 446 30.66 5.95 8.92
C ARG A 446 29.41 6.16 8.04
N PRO A 447 28.51 7.11 8.36
CA PRO A 447 27.42 7.52 7.48
C PRO A 447 27.92 7.88 6.07
N GLY A 448 27.13 7.57 5.04
CA GLY A 448 27.48 7.81 3.64
C GLY A 448 28.55 6.87 3.06
N SER A 449 29.15 5.98 3.87
CA SER A 449 30.18 5.03 3.43
C SER A 449 29.61 3.94 2.54
N ARG A 450 30.49 3.33 1.75
CA ARG A 450 30.20 2.08 1.05
C ARG A 450 30.59 0.90 1.91
N VAL A 451 29.70 -0.09 2.00
CA VAL A 451 29.87 -1.29 2.82
C VAL A 451 29.70 -2.52 1.94
N THR A 452 30.44 -3.58 2.24
CA THR A 452 30.28 -4.88 1.60
C THR A 452 29.48 -5.79 2.51
N ILE A 453 28.39 -6.34 1.98
CA ILE A 453 27.57 -7.36 2.63
C ILE A 453 27.87 -8.69 1.96
N THR A 454 28.19 -9.71 2.74
CA THR A 454 28.48 -11.06 2.24
C THR A 454 27.32 -11.99 2.53
N LEU A 455 26.79 -12.62 1.49
CA LEU A 455 25.73 -13.63 1.56
C LEU A 455 26.33 -14.99 1.26
N LYS A 456 26.05 -15.99 2.10
CA LYS A 456 26.52 -17.37 1.88
C LYS A 456 25.36 -18.35 1.93
N THR A 457 25.35 -19.31 1.02
CA THR A 457 24.43 -20.44 1.00
C THR A 457 25.20 -21.76 0.94
N ASN A 458 24.59 -22.84 1.42
CA ASN A 458 25.16 -24.19 1.29
C ASN A 458 24.92 -24.84 -0.09
N ARG A 459 24.49 -24.05 -1.08
CA ARG A 459 24.21 -24.48 -2.47
C ARG A 459 25.26 -23.87 -3.40
N ALA A 460 26.40 -24.53 -3.54
CA ALA A 460 27.49 -24.04 -4.41
C ALA A 460 27.30 -24.49 -5.88
N GLU A 461 26.52 -25.54 -6.08
CA GLU A 461 26.22 -26.16 -7.37
C GLU A 461 25.20 -25.39 -8.20
N ARG A 462 24.43 -24.49 -7.58
CA ARG A 462 23.37 -23.71 -8.23
C ARG A 462 23.17 -22.35 -7.56
N PRO A 463 22.72 -21.32 -8.30
CA PRO A 463 22.32 -20.06 -7.70
C PRO A 463 21.02 -20.22 -6.90
N VAL A 464 20.98 -19.57 -5.73
CA VAL A 464 19.78 -19.40 -4.90
C VAL A 464 19.43 -17.91 -4.87
N PRO A 465 18.21 -17.49 -5.24
CA PRO A 465 17.81 -16.11 -5.11
C PRO A 465 17.65 -15.72 -3.63
N VAL A 466 18.23 -14.58 -3.28
CA VAL A 466 18.18 -13.98 -1.95
C VAL A 466 17.66 -12.55 -2.09
N GLN A 467 16.50 -12.26 -1.53
CA GLN A 467 16.09 -10.86 -1.35
C GLN A 467 16.96 -10.26 -0.25
N LEU A 468 17.71 -9.21 -0.58
CA LEU A 468 18.53 -8.44 0.36
C LEU A 468 17.90 -7.07 0.57
N ILE A 469 17.56 -6.74 1.81
CA ILE A 469 17.04 -5.43 2.22
C ILE A 469 18.03 -4.81 3.19
N VAL A 470 18.39 -3.54 2.97
CA VAL A 470 19.15 -2.70 3.89
C VAL A 470 18.34 -1.46 4.18
N LYS A 471 17.88 -1.30 5.42
CA LYS A 471 16.96 -0.22 5.82
C LYS A 471 17.24 0.30 7.21
N ASP A 472 16.77 1.52 7.50
CA ASP A 472 16.79 2.05 8.86
C ASP A 472 15.94 1.14 9.76
N GLN A 473 16.52 0.69 10.88
CA GLN A 473 15.90 -0.31 11.77
C GLN A 473 14.58 0.15 12.38
N ARG A 474 14.33 1.47 12.46
CA ARG A 474 13.06 2.02 12.97
C ARG A 474 11.87 1.72 12.07
N LEU A 475 12.14 1.30 10.83
CA LEU A 475 11.12 1.01 9.82
C LEU A 475 10.66 -0.42 9.97
N VAL A 476 9.41 -0.58 10.37
CA VAL A 476 8.82 -1.88 10.64
C VAL A 476 8.06 -2.38 9.42
N ALA A 477 8.29 -3.62 8.99
CA ALA A 477 7.41 -4.32 8.06
C ALA A 477 6.32 -5.06 8.87
N PRO A 478 5.05 -5.06 8.41
CA PRO A 478 3.94 -5.69 9.14
C PRO A 478 4.06 -7.22 9.19
N SER A 479 4.73 -7.81 8.20
CA SER A 479 5.01 -9.25 8.09
C SER A 479 6.30 -9.46 7.27
N ASP A 480 6.75 -10.70 7.15
CA ASP A 480 7.89 -11.11 6.32
C ASP A 480 7.57 -12.41 5.56
N PRO A 481 8.34 -12.74 4.49
CA PRO A 481 8.02 -13.89 3.65
C PRO A 481 8.00 -15.22 4.40
N GLN A 482 8.81 -15.37 5.46
CA GLN A 482 8.88 -16.61 6.22
C GLN A 482 7.57 -16.85 6.98
N VAL A 483 7.00 -15.80 7.60
CA VAL A 483 5.71 -15.86 8.29
C VAL A 483 4.55 -16.10 7.31
N GLU A 484 4.55 -15.45 6.15
CA GLU A 484 3.49 -15.63 5.14
C GLU A 484 3.47 -17.06 4.55
N LEU A 485 4.65 -17.64 4.27
CA LEU A 485 4.75 -19.03 3.80
C LEU A 485 4.34 -20.03 4.90
N ALA A 486 4.69 -19.77 6.16
CA ALA A 486 4.24 -20.57 7.30
C ALA A 486 2.71 -20.50 7.47
N ALA A 487 2.12 -19.32 7.31
CA ALA A 487 0.67 -19.13 7.35
C ALA A 487 -0.04 -19.92 6.25
N SER A 488 0.56 -20.00 5.05
CA SER A 488 0.05 -20.81 3.94
C SER A 488 -0.01 -22.31 4.30
N ILE A 489 1.02 -22.84 4.97
CA ILE A 489 1.03 -24.22 5.46
C ILE A 489 -0.06 -24.43 6.53
N LYS A 490 -0.10 -23.56 7.55
CA LYS A 490 -1.09 -23.67 8.63
C LYS A 490 -2.52 -23.68 8.09
N LYS A 491 -2.83 -22.80 7.13
CA LYS A 491 -4.14 -22.73 6.46
C LYS A 491 -4.51 -24.04 5.78
N ASN A 492 -3.56 -24.70 5.10
CA ASN A 492 -3.80 -26.03 4.53
C ASN A 492 -4.02 -27.09 5.62
N LEU A 493 -3.26 -27.06 6.71
CA LEU A 493 -3.45 -27.99 7.83
C LEU A 493 -4.79 -27.83 8.54
N GLU A 494 -5.36 -26.61 8.57
CA GLU A 494 -6.73 -26.38 9.04
C GLU A 494 -7.78 -27.07 8.16
N GLU A 495 -7.56 -27.14 6.84
CA GLU A 495 -8.42 -27.90 5.93
C GLU A 495 -8.28 -29.41 6.17
N TRP A 496 -7.05 -29.91 6.36
CA TRP A 496 -6.82 -31.30 6.74
C TRP A 496 -7.49 -31.68 8.05
N ASN A 497 -7.39 -30.82 9.08
CA ASN A 497 -8.02 -31.04 10.38
C ASN A 497 -9.56 -31.06 10.29
N LYS A 498 -10.17 -30.30 9.36
CA LYS A 498 -11.62 -30.34 9.13
C LYS A 498 -12.08 -31.62 8.43
N LEU A 499 -11.25 -32.17 7.55
CA LEU A 499 -11.59 -33.35 6.73
C LEU A 499 -11.17 -34.69 7.35
N SER A 500 -10.27 -34.66 8.34
CA SER A 500 -9.68 -35.85 8.94
C SER A 500 -10.20 -36.06 10.35
N THR A 501 -10.33 -37.31 10.74
CA THR A 501 -10.69 -37.71 12.11
C THR A 501 -9.74 -38.80 12.58
N THR A 502 -9.56 -38.89 13.90
CA THR A 502 -8.79 -39.96 14.53
C THR A 502 -9.73 -40.77 15.43
N GLY A 503 -9.86 -42.07 15.19
CA GLY A 503 -10.76 -42.93 15.97
C GLY A 503 -11.18 -44.22 15.29
N GLU A 504 -12.03 -45.00 16.01
CA GLU A 504 -12.69 -46.19 15.44
C GLU A 504 -13.69 -45.77 14.36
N VAL A 505 -13.73 -46.51 13.24
CA VAL A 505 -14.65 -46.27 12.13
C VAL A 505 -15.83 -47.24 12.25
N GLU A 506 -17.02 -46.70 12.53
CA GLU A 506 -18.24 -47.50 12.68
C GLU A 506 -19.22 -47.40 11.51
N HIS A 507 -19.00 -46.47 10.58
CA HIS A 507 -19.94 -46.18 9.50
C HIS A 507 -20.00 -47.32 8.49
N GLN A 508 -21.16 -47.97 8.40
CA GLN A 508 -21.46 -49.00 7.43
C GLN A 508 -21.99 -48.37 6.14
N LEU A 509 -21.89 -49.07 5.02
CA LEU A 509 -22.46 -48.61 3.76
C LEU A 509 -23.98 -48.36 3.83
N THR A 510 -24.69 -49.06 4.73
CA THR A 510 -26.13 -48.86 4.98
C THR A 510 -26.47 -47.55 5.68
N ASP A 511 -25.50 -46.90 6.33
CA ASP A 511 -25.71 -45.63 7.05
C ASP A 511 -25.80 -44.42 6.09
N TYR A 512 -25.39 -44.61 4.84
CA TYR A 512 -25.44 -43.60 3.78
C TYR A 512 -26.79 -43.68 3.06
N GLN A 513 -27.55 -42.57 3.04
CA GLN A 513 -28.79 -42.50 2.28
C GLN A 513 -28.50 -42.17 0.81
N GLY A 514 -28.91 -43.07 -0.10
CA GLY A 514 -28.97 -42.75 -1.53
C GLY A 514 -29.91 -41.55 -1.73
N GLY A 515 -29.42 -40.50 -2.39
CA GLY A 515 -30.10 -39.21 -2.57
C GLY A 515 -31.38 -39.23 -3.43
N PHE A 516 -32.13 -40.34 -3.46
CA PHE A 516 -33.30 -40.53 -4.31
C PHE A 516 -34.65 -40.17 -3.67
N ALA A 517 -34.69 -39.65 -2.44
CA ALA A 517 -35.95 -39.50 -1.70
C ALA A 517 -36.27 -38.07 -1.24
N TYR A 518 -36.25 -37.05 -2.11
CA TYR A 518 -37.02 -35.79 -1.91
C TYR A 518 -37.26 -35.07 -3.26
N ALA A 519 -38.14 -35.62 -4.09
CA ALA A 519 -38.69 -34.89 -5.25
C ALA A 519 -40.23 -34.94 -5.35
N ALA A 520 -40.93 -35.42 -4.31
CA ALA A 520 -42.38 -35.40 -4.26
C ALA A 520 -42.86 -34.82 -2.92
N ALA A 521 -43.71 -33.80 -3.01
CA ALA A 521 -44.41 -33.08 -1.94
C ALA A 521 -43.66 -31.92 -1.25
N ALA A 522 -43.53 -30.79 -1.96
CA ALA A 522 -43.61 -29.47 -1.33
C ALA A 522 -44.92 -28.80 -1.77
N SER A 523 -45.93 -28.83 -0.88
CA SER A 523 -47.10 -27.95 -0.96
C SER A 523 -46.67 -26.50 -0.67
N PRO A 524 -47.36 -25.48 -1.22
CA PRO A 524 -46.97 -24.09 -1.04
C PRO A 524 -47.20 -23.66 0.41
N VAL A 525 -46.13 -23.31 1.11
CA VAL A 525 -46.21 -22.61 2.40
C VAL A 525 -46.65 -21.17 2.11
N MET A 526 -47.88 -20.85 2.51
CA MET A 526 -48.37 -19.47 2.59
C MET A 526 -47.45 -18.66 3.52
N PHE A 527 -46.79 -17.65 2.98
CA PHE A 527 -46.12 -16.63 3.77
C PHE A 527 -47.14 -15.85 4.60
N ARG A 528 -47.02 -15.98 5.92
CA ARG A 528 -47.72 -15.15 6.90
C ARG A 528 -46.98 -13.81 6.99
N ALA A 529 -47.64 -12.72 6.61
CA ALA A 529 -47.12 -11.37 6.76
C ALA A 529 -46.87 -11.06 8.24
N MET A 530 -45.61 -10.77 8.59
CA MET A 530 -45.25 -10.17 9.88
C MET A 530 -45.31 -8.65 9.72
N ALA A 531 -46.17 -8.02 10.51
CA ALA A 531 -46.34 -6.59 10.59
C ALA A 531 -45.10 -5.92 11.21
N ALA A 532 -44.68 -4.80 10.64
CA ALA A 532 -43.64 -3.93 11.18
C ALA A 532 -44.14 -3.22 12.47
N PRO A 533 -43.30 -3.08 13.52
CA PRO A 533 -43.64 -2.24 14.66
C PRO A 533 -43.48 -0.75 14.29
N LEU A 534 -44.54 0.01 14.54
CA LEU A 534 -44.56 1.48 14.51
C LEU A 534 -43.67 2.04 15.64
N PRO A 535 -42.95 3.15 15.43
CA PRO A 535 -42.30 3.89 16.51
C PRO A 535 -43.34 4.66 17.36
N PRO A 536 -43.09 4.87 18.67
CA PRO A 536 -43.99 5.63 19.54
C PRO A 536 -43.94 7.14 19.24
N PRO A 537 -45.03 7.89 19.51
CA PRO A 537 -45.07 9.33 19.33
C PRO A 537 -44.38 10.02 20.52
N MET A 538 -43.35 10.84 20.27
CA MET A 538 -42.84 11.77 21.28
C MET A 538 -43.50 13.13 21.14
N ALA A 539 -43.85 13.65 22.31
CA ALA A 539 -44.66 14.81 22.58
C ALA A 539 -44.05 16.13 22.09
N ALA A 540 -44.93 16.99 21.59
CA ALA A 540 -44.73 18.43 21.52
C ALA A 540 -45.23 19.07 22.83
N ALA A 541 -44.45 19.98 23.43
CA ALA A 541 -44.89 21.21 24.11
C ALA A 541 -43.64 22.05 24.54
N PRO A 542 -43.78 23.27 25.09
CA PRO A 542 -43.43 24.50 24.37
C PRO A 542 -42.41 25.37 25.11
N GLY A 543 -41.79 26.34 24.43
CA GLY A 543 -40.93 27.32 25.09
C GLY A 543 -40.74 28.56 24.23
N GLY A 544 -41.45 29.63 24.58
CA GLY A 544 -41.43 30.92 23.89
C GLY A 544 -40.15 31.73 24.09
N PRO A 545 -40.06 32.91 23.46
CA PRO A 545 -38.84 33.71 23.35
C PRO A 545 -38.73 34.76 24.48
N PRO A 546 -37.53 35.36 24.66
CA PRO A 546 -37.45 36.72 25.11
C PRO A 546 -36.87 37.61 24.00
N THR A 547 -37.74 38.48 23.47
CA THR A 547 -37.36 39.84 23.07
C THR A 547 -36.92 40.63 24.30
N MET A 548 -35.92 41.51 24.16
CA MET A 548 -35.98 42.94 24.54
C MET A 548 -34.67 43.67 24.17
N VAL A 549 -34.83 44.77 23.41
CA VAL A 549 -34.31 46.15 23.60
C VAL A 549 -32.79 46.30 23.82
N GLY A 550 -32.01 47.05 23.03
CA GLY A 550 -32.24 48.37 22.45
C GLY A 550 -31.22 49.35 23.07
N GLY A 551 -30.32 49.92 22.27
CA GLY A 551 -29.33 50.90 22.74
C GLY A 551 -28.64 51.64 21.58
N ALA A 552 -29.10 52.85 21.32
CA ALA A 552 -28.54 53.81 20.37
C ALA A 552 -27.20 54.41 20.88
N GLY A 553 -26.38 54.97 19.97
CA GLY A 553 -25.08 55.64 20.22
C GLY A 553 -25.18 56.96 21.04
N PRO A 554 -24.34 58.01 20.82
CA PRO A 554 -23.24 58.21 19.87
C PRO A 554 -21.98 58.96 20.45
N ARG A 555 -20.97 59.27 19.60
CA ARG A 555 -20.09 60.49 19.52
C ARG A 555 -18.63 60.17 19.14
N ARG A 556 -18.11 60.65 18.00
CA ARG A 556 -17.37 61.93 17.76
C ARG A 556 -16.16 62.08 18.70
N GLY A 557 -14.92 62.03 18.21
CA GLY A 557 -14.25 63.14 17.52
C GLY A 557 -12.71 62.97 17.45
N PRO A 558 -11.96 63.95 16.90
CA PRO A 558 -10.82 63.70 15.98
C PRO A 558 -9.46 64.29 16.40
N GLY A 559 -8.40 63.98 15.63
CA GLY A 559 -7.12 64.71 15.55
C GLY A 559 -6.14 63.90 14.68
N ARG A 560 -5.64 64.28 13.50
CA ARG A 560 -5.05 65.51 12.92
C ARG A 560 -3.66 65.86 13.47
N GLY A 561 -2.68 65.84 12.56
CA GLY A 561 -1.32 66.40 12.69
C GLY A 561 -0.25 65.32 12.98
N VAL A 562 0.96 65.30 12.42
CA VAL A 562 1.76 66.37 11.83
C VAL A 562 2.83 65.76 10.91
N VAL A 563 3.14 66.50 9.84
CA VAL A 563 4.24 66.36 8.89
C VAL A 563 5.59 66.55 9.58
N SER A 564 6.62 65.75 9.27
CA SER A 564 7.96 66.32 9.21
C SER A 564 8.89 65.59 8.26
N ARG A 565 9.56 66.41 7.45
CA ARG A 565 10.51 66.14 6.38
C ARG A 565 11.78 66.90 6.77
N ALA A 566 12.93 66.23 6.85
CA ALA A 566 14.27 66.80 6.65
C ALA A 566 15.25 65.62 6.58
N MET A 567 15.99 65.33 5.50
CA MET A 567 17.03 66.10 4.77
C MET A 567 18.31 66.36 5.56
N THR A 568 19.43 66.13 4.86
CA THR A 568 20.86 66.43 5.11
C THR A 568 21.63 65.34 5.85
N GLY A 569 22.80 64.86 5.40
CA GLY A 569 23.73 65.30 4.37
C GLY A 569 25.17 65.00 4.81
N SER A 570 26.11 64.91 3.86
CA SER A 570 27.58 64.77 4.00
C SER A 570 28.09 63.33 4.17
N GLN A 571 28.72 62.65 3.20
CA GLN A 571 29.95 62.96 2.43
C GLN A 571 31.07 63.60 3.28
N ILE A 572 32.16 62.86 3.50
CA ILE A 572 33.56 63.34 3.46
C ILE A 572 34.42 62.23 2.86
N ARG A 573 35.37 62.68 2.04
CA ARG A 573 36.30 61.99 1.16
C ARG A 573 37.71 61.98 1.78
N GLU A 574 38.49 60.98 1.35
CA GLU A 574 39.94 61.02 1.02
C GLU A 574 41.07 60.98 2.09
N LYS A 575 41.92 59.96 1.85
CA LYS A 575 43.40 59.97 1.67
C LYS A 575 44.35 60.02 2.87
N GLY A 576 45.28 59.06 2.85
CA GLY A 576 46.61 59.12 3.44
C GLY A 576 47.39 57.85 3.09
N ALA A 577 48.52 57.99 2.41
CA ALA A 577 49.30 56.94 1.77
C ALA A 577 50.68 56.74 2.43
N ILE A 578 51.10 55.48 2.48
CA ILE A 578 52.47 54.92 2.33
C ILE A 578 53.53 55.25 3.41
N GLU A 579 54.06 54.18 4.01
CA GLU A 579 55.51 54.00 4.12
C GLU A 579 55.90 52.52 3.88
N LEU A 580 56.93 52.33 3.07
CA LEU A 580 57.50 51.07 2.57
C LEU A 580 58.74 50.71 3.39
N ALA A 581 58.87 49.44 3.78
CA ALA A 581 60.17 48.80 3.97
C ALA A 581 60.08 47.29 3.64
N ALA A 582 60.81 46.92 2.58
CA ALA A 582 61.20 45.56 2.19
C ALA A 582 62.30 45.05 3.15
N ALA A 583 62.65 43.78 3.31
CA ALA A 583 62.20 42.47 2.84
C ALA A 583 62.77 41.46 3.85
N ASP A 584 62.08 40.33 4.09
CA ASP A 584 62.80 39.05 4.16
C ASP A 584 61.84 37.88 3.91
N THR A 585 62.31 37.02 3.01
CA THR A 585 61.61 35.89 2.39
C THR A 585 61.51 34.72 3.36
N LEU A 586 60.28 34.40 3.81
CA LEU A 586 59.92 33.08 4.30
C LEU A 586 58.65 32.65 3.57
N ALA A 587 58.74 31.50 2.89
CA ALA A 587 57.67 30.90 2.11
C ALA A 587 56.39 30.77 2.97
N PRO A 588 55.23 31.24 2.51
CA PRO A 588 53.97 30.94 3.17
C PRO A 588 53.71 29.44 2.99
N THR A 589 53.74 28.73 4.12
CA THR A 589 53.16 27.40 4.24
C THR A 589 51.72 27.50 3.70
N ALA A 590 51.44 26.80 2.61
CA ALA A 590 50.10 26.78 2.03
C ALA A 590 49.10 26.44 3.12
N ALA A 591 48.16 27.35 3.36
CA ALA A 591 47.02 27.09 4.23
C ALA A 591 46.37 25.78 3.74
N PRO A 592 46.04 24.83 4.64
CA PRO A 592 45.31 23.64 4.22
C PRO A 592 44.03 24.12 3.55
N ALA A 593 43.82 23.70 2.31
CA ALA A 593 42.59 23.96 1.59
C ALA A 593 41.44 23.55 2.49
N GLN A 594 40.62 24.52 2.92
CA GLN A 594 39.39 24.27 3.67
C GLN A 594 38.57 23.31 2.83
N THR A 595 38.59 22.03 3.21
CA THR A 595 37.76 21.03 2.58
C THR A 595 36.34 21.42 2.97
N LEU A 596 35.56 21.90 1.99
CA LEU A 596 34.18 22.33 2.21
C LEU A 596 33.45 21.21 2.96
N THR A 597 33.06 21.47 4.21
CA THR A 597 32.32 20.51 5.02
C THR A 597 31.06 20.11 4.24
N ARG A 598 30.94 18.82 3.93
CA ARG A 598 29.82 18.30 3.15
C ARG A 598 28.56 18.35 4.01
N VAL A 599 27.57 19.13 3.58
CA VAL A 599 26.25 19.19 4.22
C VAL A 599 25.54 17.84 4.04
N ARG A 600 25.04 17.25 5.13
CA ARG A 600 24.22 16.03 5.08
C ARG A 600 22.84 16.38 4.54
N MET A 601 22.53 15.89 3.33
CA MET A 601 21.24 16.15 2.66
C MET A 601 20.49 14.85 2.32
N GLN A 602 21.16 13.70 2.30
CA GLN A 602 20.55 12.43 1.87
C GLN A 602 20.25 11.54 3.08
N PHE A 603 18.97 11.44 3.43
CA PHE A 603 18.46 10.56 4.48
C PHE A 603 17.52 9.48 3.90
N PRO A 604 18.03 8.64 2.96
CA PRO A 604 17.26 7.51 2.45
C PRO A 604 17.01 6.52 3.59
N GLU A 605 15.77 6.05 3.66
CA GLU A 605 15.30 5.18 4.72
C GLU A 605 15.42 3.69 4.34
N ILE A 606 15.24 3.38 3.05
CA ILE A 606 15.64 2.11 2.44
C ILE A 606 16.85 2.39 1.56
N ILE A 607 17.99 1.79 1.88
CA ILE A 607 19.25 1.98 1.16
C ILE A 607 19.33 1.02 -0.03
N TYR A 608 18.95 -0.24 0.19
CA TYR A 608 19.05 -1.30 -0.80
C TYR A 608 17.87 -2.26 -0.63
N ASN A 609 17.28 -2.69 -1.75
CA ASN A 609 16.29 -3.76 -1.79
C ASN A 609 16.32 -4.37 -3.19
N ASN A 610 16.87 -5.57 -3.32
CA ASN A 610 16.99 -6.26 -4.60
C ASN A 610 17.08 -7.78 -4.40
N ILE A 611 16.92 -8.55 -5.48
CA ILE A 611 17.14 -9.99 -5.53
C ILE A 611 18.56 -10.27 -6.02
N VAL A 612 19.36 -10.93 -5.19
CA VAL A 612 20.75 -11.32 -5.46
C VAL A 612 20.80 -12.82 -5.64
N HIS A 613 21.42 -13.30 -6.72
CA HIS A 613 21.55 -14.73 -6.98
C HIS A 613 22.85 -15.24 -6.36
N VAL A 614 22.75 -16.02 -5.29
CA VAL A 614 23.90 -16.48 -4.50
C VAL A 614 24.25 -17.92 -4.84
N GLN A 615 25.43 -18.13 -5.41
CA GLN A 615 25.97 -19.47 -5.68
C GLN A 615 27.14 -19.75 -4.74
N GLY A 616 26.86 -20.35 -3.58
CA GLY A 616 27.83 -20.54 -2.50
C GLY A 616 28.11 -19.26 -1.71
N GLU A 617 28.72 -18.25 -2.32
CA GLU A 617 29.01 -16.96 -1.69
C GLU A 617 28.93 -15.81 -2.70
N GLU A 618 28.32 -14.69 -2.29
CA GLU A 618 28.27 -13.44 -3.07
C GLU A 618 28.49 -12.22 -2.20
N GLN A 619 29.04 -11.16 -2.80
CA GLN A 619 29.30 -9.89 -2.14
C GLN A 619 28.55 -8.74 -2.81
N VAL A 620 27.85 -7.95 -1.99
CA VAL A 620 27.06 -6.81 -2.46
C VAL A 620 27.61 -5.53 -1.86
N GLU A 621 28.04 -4.61 -2.71
CA GLU A 621 28.48 -3.27 -2.30
C GLU A 621 27.26 -2.33 -2.20
N VAL A 622 27.05 -1.75 -1.01
CA VAL A 622 25.92 -0.86 -0.72
C VAL A 622 26.45 0.47 -0.21
N LYS A 623 25.97 1.59 -0.76
CA LYS A 623 26.28 2.94 -0.24
C LYS A 623 25.22 3.36 0.75
N LEU A 624 25.58 3.50 2.02
CA LEU A 624 24.67 3.93 3.09
C LEU A 624 24.25 5.40 2.93
N GLY A 625 23.14 5.76 3.59
CA GLY A 625 22.67 7.15 3.71
C GLY A 625 23.54 7.97 4.65
N ASP A 626 23.35 9.29 4.64
CA ASP A 626 24.07 10.21 5.55
C ASP A 626 23.46 10.18 6.99
N SER A 627 22.40 9.40 7.23
CA SER A 627 21.79 9.19 8.54
C SER A 627 22.73 8.45 9.50
N MET A 628 22.82 8.93 10.73
CA MET A 628 23.36 8.12 11.84
C MET A 628 22.23 7.29 12.42
N THR A 629 22.30 6.00 12.21
CA THR A 629 21.25 5.07 12.60
C THR A 629 21.82 3.67 12.67
N ARG A 630 21.02 2.75 13.16
CA ARG A 630 21.27 1.33 12.98
C ARG A 630 20.51 0.88 11.74
N TYR A 631 21.21 0.31 10.78
CA TYR A 631 20.60 -0.31 9.62
C TYR A 631 20.34 -1.79 9.92
N SER A 632 19.11 -2.25 9.70
CA SER A 632 18.82 -3.68 9.62
C SER A 632 19.17 -4.18 8.22
N ILE A 633 19.80 -5.35 8.17
CA ILE A 633 20.03 -6.10 6.95
C ILE A 633 19.22 -7.37 7.05
N GLU A 634 18.25 -7.52 6.16
CA GLU A 634 17.36 -8.67 6.12
C GLU A 634 17.63 -9.42 4.81
N ALA A 635 17.95 -10.70 4.91
CA ALA A 635 18.20 -11.58 3.77
C ALA A 635 17.20 -12.75 3.80
N PHE A 636 16.42 -12.92 2.74
CA PHE A 636 15.46 -14.01 2.58
C PHE A 636 15.82 -14.84 1.34
N ALA A 637 16.15 -16.11 1.53
CA ALA A 637 16.49 -17.05 0.47
C ALA A 637 15.36 -18.04 0.20
N LEU A 638 15.17 -18.41 -1.06
CA LEU A 638 14.18 -19.39 -1.51
C LEU A 638 14.81 -20.39 -2.48
N ASP A 639 14.76 -21.67 -2.14
CA ASP A 639 15.19 -22.78 -2.99
C ASP A 639 13.98 -23.43 -3.66
N ARG A 640 13.86 -23.23 -4.98
CA ARG A 640 12.73 -23.72 -5.77
C ARG A 640 12.65 -25.25 -5.80
N GLU A 641 13.78 -25.96 -5.82
CA GLU A 641 13.75 -27.41 -6.02
C GLU A 641 13.26 -28.16 -4.78
N THR A 642 13.67 -27.71 -3.60
CA THR A 642 13.24 -28.31 -2.33
C THR A 642 12.04 -27.58 -1.71
N LEU A 643 11.60 -26.46 -2.30
CA LEU A 643 10.66 -25.52 -1.72
C LEU A 643 11.12 -25.06 -0.32
N ASP A 644 12.43 -24.99 -0.10
CA ASP A 644 13.01 -24.50 1.15
C ASP A 644 13.13 -23.00 1.16
N TRP A 645 13.05 -22.42 2.35
CA TRP A 645 13.37 -21.02 2.55
C TRP A 645 14.14 -20.84 3.86
N GLN A 646 14.90 -19.76 3.91
CA GLN A 646 15.64 -19.38 5.10
C GLN A 646 15.81 -17.87 5.16
N GLN A 647 15.78 -17.32 6.37
CA GLN A 647 16.07 -15.92 6.63
C GLN A 647 17.34 -15.79 7.46
N ALA A 648 18.11 -14.73 7.19
CA ALA A 648 19.25 -14.31 7.99
C ALA A 648 19.18 -12.80 8.18
N GLU A 649 19.61 -12.34 9.35
CA GLU A 649 19.63 -10.92 9.69
C GLU A 649 21.01 -10.51 10.18
N ALA A 650 21.41 -9.30 9.82
CA ALA A 650 22.58 -8.62 10.36
C ALA A 650 22.21 -7.17 10.66
N ALA A 651 23.10 -6.45 11.35
CA ALA A 651 22.93 -5.03 11.59
C ALA A 651 24.24 -4.29 11.39
N ILE A 652 24.13 -3.05 10.93
CA ILE A 652 25.26 -2.11 10.83
C ILE A 652 24.93 -0.88 11.65
N GLU A 653 25.83 -0.48 12.55
CA GLU A 653 25.76 0.82 13.21
C GLU A 653 26.51 1.87 12.37
N ALA A 654 25.76 2.87 11.89
CA ALA A 654 26.35 4.01 11.19
C ALA A 654 26.60 5.15 12.18
N THR A 655 27.85 5.33 12.57
CA THR A 655 28.29 6.29 13.60
C THR A 655 29.39 7.21 13.06
N GLN A 656 29.46 8.43 13.59
CA GLN A 656 30.53 9.38 13.28
C GLN A 656 31.06 10.00 14.55
N SER A 657 32.33 10.41 14.52
CA SER A 657 33.05 11.04 15.63
C SER A 657 32.39 12.33 16.09
N VAL A 658 31.79 13.09 15.18
CA VAL A 658 31.19 14.40 15.44
C VAL A 658 29.83 14.46 14.76
N TYR A 659 28.80 14.88 15.48
CA TYR A 659 27.45 14.95 14.93
C TYR A 659 26.52 15.94 15.60
N GLY A 660 25.57 16.44 14.81
CA GLY A 660 24.36 17.11 15.26
C GLY A 660 23.12 16.54 14.59
N GLU A 661 22.34 15.73 15.31
CA GLU A 661 21.11 15.15 14.79
C GLU A 661 19.91 16.07 15.05
N LEU A 662 19.45 16.74 13.98
CA LEU A 662 18.43 17.78 14.03
C LEU A 662 17.01 17.18 13.91
N THR A 663 16.24 17.26 14.99
CA THR A 663 14.84 16.83 15.07
C THR A 663 13.92 18.05 15.23
N VAL A 664 13.06 18.29 14.24
CA VAL A 664 12.07 19.39 14.23
C VAL A 664 10.73 18.92 13.69
N SER A 665 9.64 19.61 14.04
CA SER A 665 8.33 19.40 13.40
C SER A 665 8.33 20.00 11.99
N PRO A 666 7.75 19.32 10.97
CA PRO A 666 7.61 19.90 9.64
C PRO A 666 6.64 21.09 9.61
N PHE A 667 5.74 21.17 10.59
CA PHE A 667 4.74 22.23 10.71
C PHE A 667 4.86 22.96 12.05
N VAL A 668 5.07 24.27 11.99
CA VAL A 668 5.09 25.18 13.15
C VAL A 668 4.49 26.50 12.72
N ARG A 669 3.49 27.02 13.44
CA ARG A 669 2.97 28.36 13.17
C ARG A 669 3.89 29.41 13.80
N ASP A 670 4.04 30.56 13.16
CA ASP A 670 4.69 31.69 13.81
C ASP A 670 4.00 32.05 15.14
N GLY A 671 4.79 32.23 16.21
CA GLY A 671 4.29 32.47 17.57
C GLY A 671 4.03 31.23 18.42
N ASP A 672 4.04 30.03 17.86
CA ASP A 672 3.82 28.81 18.66
C ASP A 672 5.04 28.49 19.56
N PRO A 673 4.81 28.00 20.79
CA PRO A 673 5.88 27.57 21.70
C PRO A 673 6.40 26.20 21.27
N VAL A 674 7.26 26.19 20.24
CA VAL A 674 7.92 24.98 19.73
C VAL A 674 9.42 25.11 19.90
N LEU A 675 10.02 24.11 20.55
CA LEU A 675 11.46 23.96 20.64
C LEU A 675 11.91 22.80 19.77
N GLY A 676 12.87 23.05 18.89
CA GLY A 676 13.58 22.03 18.17
C GLY A 676 14.58 21.34 19.08
N ARG A 677 15.01 20.17 18.65
CA ARG A 677 15.94 19.32 19.38
C ARG A 677 17.15 19.01 18.50
N LEU A 678 18.35 19.19 19.04
CA LEU A 678 19.59 18.79 18.42
C LEU A 678 20.35 17.90 19.41
N ASP A 679 20.51 16.63 19.05
CA ASP A 679 21.35 15.70 19.81
C ASP A 679 22.81 15.83 19.33
N VAL A 680 23.74 16.06 20.26
CA VAL A 680 25.11 16.49 19.96
C VAL A 680 26.11 15.42 20.38
N GLY A 681 27.02 15.06 19.47
CA GLY A 681 28.15 14.18 19.76
C GLY A 681 29.47 14.73 19.23
N ALA A 682 30.54 14.46 19.98
CA ALA A 682 31.91 14.82 19.61
C ALA A 682 32.93 13.85 20.22
N ALA A 683 33.95 13.48 19.45
CA ALA A 683 34.97 12.51 19.83
C ALA A 683 35.89 13.04 20.92
N SER A 684 36.14 14.35 20.97
CA SER A 684 36.86 14.99 22.07
C SER A 684 36.06 15.07 23.37
N GLY A 685 34.80 14.61 23.37
CA GLY A 685 33.87 14.73 24.48
C GLY A 685 33.20 16.12 24.58
N GLN A 686 33.57 17.09 23.74
CA GLN A 686 32.99 18.44 23.72
C GLN A 686 32.83 18.98 22.29
N ALA A 687 31.76 19.73 22.04
CA ALA A 687 31.44 20.32 20.76
C ALA A 687 31.09 21.81 20.87
N ARG A 688 31.32 22.56 19.80
CA ARG A 688 30.72 23.88 19.56
C ARG A 688 29.50 23.70 18.67
N VAL A 689 28.38 24.31 19.03
CA VAL A 689 27.11 24.18 18.32
C VAL A 689 26.63 25.55 17.89
N GLU A 690 26.19 25.64 16.64
CA GLU A 690 25.52 26.80 16.08
C GLU A 690 24.27 26.34 15.33
N ILE A 691 23.15 27.02 15.55
CA ILE A 691 21.91 26.77 14.82
C ILE A 691 21.44 28.09 14.22
N ARG A 692 21.09 28.08 12.94
CA ARG A 692 20.61 29.25 12.19
C ARG A 692 19.22 29.00 11.63
N LEU A 693 18.38 30.02 11.66
CA LEU A 693 17.12 30.10 10.90
C LEU A 693 17.26 31.21 9.86
N ASP A 694 17.18 30.87 8.58
CA ASP A 694 17.37 31.80 7.46
C ASP A 694 18.63 32.66 7.66
N ASP A 695 19.77 31.99 7.89
CA ASP A 695 21.08 32.56 8.22
C ASP A 695 21.20 33.33 9.55
N THR A 696 20.13 33.44 10.33
CA THR A 696 20.12 34.13 11.63
C THR A 696 20.40 33.15 12.78
N PRO A 697 21.46 33.34 13.59
CA PRO A 697 21.74 32.47 14.73
C PRO A 697 20.63 32.48 15.79
N LEU A 698 20.29 31.29 16.30
CA LEU A 698 19.27 31.07 17.32
C LEU A 698 19.86 30.95 18.73
N PRO A 699 19.13 31.35 19.78
CA PRO A 699 19.52 31.05 21.15
C PRO A 699 19.41 29.55 21.41
N LEU A 700 20.38 29.00 22.14
CA LEU A 700 20.47 27.59 22.50
C LEU A 700 20.17 27.41 23.98
N PHE A 701 19.58 26.27 24.32
CA PHE A 701 19.22 25.89 25.67
C PHE A 701 19.64 24.44 25.93
N ASP A 702 19.92 24.08 27.18
CA ASP A 702 20.12 22.68 27.57
C ASP A 702 18.78 21.91 27.58
N GLU A 703 18.82 20.61 27.91
CA GLU A 703 17.62 19.78 27.96
C GLU A 703 16.63 20.22 29.04
N ALA A 704 17.13 20.77 30.15
CA ALA A 704 16.31 21.33 31.22
C ALA A 704 15.76 22.73 30.86
N GLY A 705 16.22 23.28 29.73
CA GLY A 705 15.80 24.55 29.17
C GLY A 705 16.53 25.75 29.74
N HIS A 706 17.69 25.61 30.39
CA HIS A 706 18.54 26.75 30.78
C HIS A 706 19.28 27.31 29.56
N PRO A 707 19.47 28.63 29.45
CA PRO A 707 20.14 29.24 28.30
C PRO A 707 21.63 28.87 28.26
N LEU A 708 22.11 28.48 27.09
CA LEU A 708 23.52 28.22 26.82
C LEU A 708 24.21 29.48 26.30
N ILE A 709 25.44 29.71 26.76
CA ILE A 709 26.27 30.83 26.28
C ILE A 709 26.68 30.56 24.83
N ALA A 710 26.64 31.58 23.97
CA ALA A 710 27.13 31.47 22.59
C ALA A 710 28.59 30.95 22.59
N ASP A 711 28.90 30.03 21.67
CA ASP A 711 30.20 29.35 21.57
C ASP A 711 30.62 28.50 22.78
N ALA A 712 29.72 28.24 23.74
CA ALA A 712 30.00 27.33 24.85
C ALA A 712 30.33 25.93 24.34
N LEU A 713 31.24 25.27 25.06
CA LEU A 713 31.55 23.87 24.83
C LEU A 713 30.45 23.00 25.42
N ILE A 714 29.74 22.28 24.56
CA ILE A 714 28.65 21.38 24.91
C ILE A 714 29.22 19.96 25.02
N SER A 715 28.96 19.29 26.14
CA SER A 715 29.41 17.91 26.34
C SER A 715 28.79 16.97 25.30
N SER A 716 29.58 16.04 24.78
CA SER A 716 29.09 14.95 23.92
C SER A 716 28.01 14.15 24.64
N GLY A 717 26.95 13.78 23.93
CA GLY A 717 25.75 13.13 24.50
C GLY A 717 24.71 14.11 25.07
N SER A 718 24.96 15.42 25.00
CA SER A 718 23.99 16.43 25.44
C SER A 718 22.91 16.68 24.39
N VAL A 719 21.76 17.14 24.87
CA VAL A 719 20.65 17.61 24.05
C VAL A 719 20.61 19.13 24.10
N VAL A 720 20.56 19.75 22.92
CA VAL A 720 20.40 21.19 22.77
C VAL A 720 18.98 21.47 22.27
N ARG A 721 18.31 22.41 22.90
CA ARG A 721 16.98 22.92 22.52
C ARG A 721 17.12 24.32 21.93
N PHE A 722 16.24 24.70 21.01
CA PHE A 722 16.26 26.01 20.35
C PHE A 722 14.86 26.37 19.83
N PRO A 723 14.49 27.67 19.71
CA PRO A 723 13.18 28.08 19.25
C PRO A 723 12.99 27.77 17.76
N VAL A 724 11.79 27.33 17.38
CA VAL A 724 11.47 26.97 16.00
C VAL A 724 10.37 27.87 15.44
N ARG A 725 10.56 28.32 14.19
CA ARG A 725 9.61 29.10 13.40
C ARG A 725 9.69 28.64 11.94
N PRO A 726 8.71 28.95 11.07
CA PRO A 726 8.81 28.69 9.63
C PRO A 726 10.10 29.26 9.03
N GLY A 727 10.72 28.52 8.11
CA GLY A 727 11.97 28.90 7.44
C GLY A 727 12.95 27.73 7.27
N ALA A 728 14.15 28.04 6.78
CA ALA A 728 15.25 27.09 6.63
C ALA A 728 16.13 27.06 7.90
N LEU A 729 16.18 25.91 8.56
CA LEU A 729 17.04 25.66 9.71
C LEU A 729 18.32 24.95 9.29
N THR A 730 19.45 25.48 9.73
CA THR A 730 20.78 24.87 9.54
C THR A 730 21.44 24.68 10.90
N ALA A 731 21.78 23.44 11.25
CA ALA A 731 22.54 23.11 12.44
C ALA A 731 23.99 22.77 12.06
N ILE A 732 24.94 23.32 12.81
CA ILE A 732 26.38 23.13 12.63
C ILE A 732 26.95 22.68 13.98
N VAL A 733 27.56 21.50 14.02
CA VAL A 733 28.26 20.97 15.20
C VAL A 733 29.73 20.79 14.86
N ARG A 734 30.64 21.33 15.68
CA ARG A 734 32.09 21.23 15.48
C ARG A 734 32.76 20.63 16.69
N ASP A 735 33.64 19.65 16.51
CA ASP A 735 34.44 19.12 17.62
C ASP A 735 35.40 20.18 18.16
N ALA A 736 35.52 20.23 19.49
CA ALA A 736 36.28 21.28 20.16
C ALA A 736 37.79 21.20 19.93
N GLN A 737 38.34 20.00 19.68
CA GLN A 737 39.77 19.78 19.48
C GLN A 737 40.15 19.63 18.00
N SER A 738 39.45 18.78 17.26
CA SER A 738 39.79 18.46 15.87
C SER A 738 39.30 19.51 14.88
N GLY A 739 38.26 20.26 15.23
CA GLY A 739 37.58 21.19 14.33
C GLY A 739 36.76 20.53 13.23
N GLU A 740 36.67 19.20 13.21
CA GLU A 740 35.77 18.44 12.33
C GLU A 740 34.32 18.90 12.58
N ALA A 741 33.54 19.04 11.51
CA ALA A 741 32.22 19.64 11.57
C ALA A 741 31.17 18.78 10.87
N ASP A 742 29.98 18.75 11.45
CA ASP A 742 28.77 18.19 10.87
C ASP A 742 27.76 19.31 10.61
N VAL A 743 27.10 19.29 9.45
CA VAL A 743 26.11 20.28 9.03
C VAL A 743 24.85 19.59 8.52
N SER A 744 23.69 19.94 9.09
CA SER A 744 22.38 19.43 8.68
C SER A 744 21.39 20.57 8.43
N GLU A 745 20.51 20.40 7.44
CA GLU A 745 19.50 21.40 7.04
C GLU A 745 18.08 20.81 7.01
N ARG A 746 17.08 21.59 7.44
CA ARG A 746 15.64 21.25 7.42
C ARG A 746 14.80 22.48 7.09
N TYR A 747 13.67 22.30 6.41
CA TYR A 747 12.73 23.38 6.11
C TYR A 747 11.40 23.15 6.84
N ILE A 748 10.82 24.22 7.39
CA ILE A 748 9.59 24.18 8.19
C ILE A 748 8.56 25.14 7.60
N THR A 749 7.31 24.69 7.50
CA THR A 749 6.18 25.53 7.08
C THR A 749 5.14 25.70 8.19
N GLU A 750 4.13 26.53 7.98
CA GLU A 750 2.99 26.60 8.91
C GLU A 750 2.01 25.44 8.67
N PRO A 751 1.26 25.00 9.69
CA PRO A 751 0.17 24.04 9.51
C PRO A 751 -0.83 24.52 8.45
N GLY A 752 -1.07 23.72 7.41
CA GLY A 752 -1.92 24.07 6.28
C GLY A 752 -1.27 24.99 5.24
N LYS A 753 0.00 25.37 5.40
CA LYS A 753 0.82 25.99 4.35
C LYS A 753 1.77 24.96 3.76
N LEU A 754 1.41 24.41 2.61
CA LEU A 754 2.18 23.35 1.96
C LEU A 754 3.07 23.94 0.88
N ARG A 755 4.37 23.64 0.94
CA ARG A 755 5.35 24.06 -0.07
C ARG A 755 5.43 23.00 -1.17
N HIS A 756 5.19 23.42 -2.39
CA HIS A 756 5.23 22.60 -3.60
C HIS A 756 6.29 23.12 -4.56
N ILE A 757 7.05 22.22 -5.19
CA ILE A 757 7.97 22.57 -6.28
C ILE A 757 7.33 22.11 -7.58
N MET A 758 6.84 23.06 -8.37
CA MET A 758 6.01 22.77 -9.54
C MET A 758 6.77 23.07 -10.82
N ARG A 759 6.68 22.15 -11.79
CA ARG A 759 7.23 22.31 -13.14
C ARG A 759 6.09 22.60 -14.10
N ARG A 760 6.03 23.82 -14.59
CA ARG A 760 4.97 24.30 -15.49
C ARG A 760 5.49 24.41 -16.91
N LEU A 761 4.65 24.08 -17.87
CA LEU A 761 4.87 24.35 -19.29
C LEU A 761 4.31 25.73 -19.63
N ARG A 762 5.10 26.56 -20.32
CA ARG A 762 4.63 27.80 -20.94
C ARG A 762 5.03 27.83 -22.40
N LEU A 763 4.07 28.10 -23.28
CA LEU A 763 4.30 28.31 -24.70
C LEU A 763 4.48 29.81 -24.96
N LEU A 764 5.55 30.17 -25.64
CA LEU A 764 5.90 31.55 -26.00
C LEU A 764 5.67 31.74 -27.49
N THR A 765 5.00 32.82 -27.84
CA THR A 765 4.82 33.32 -29.22
C THR A 765 5.78 34.50 -29.48
N PRO A 766 6.00 34.91 -30.75
CA PRO A 766 6.94 35.98 -31.06
C PRO A 766 6.61 37.27 -30.31
N GLY A 767 7.57 37.78 -29.54
CA GLY A 767 7.43 38.95 -28.67
C GLY A 767 7.17 38.62 -27.19
N ASP A 768 6.86 37.36 -26.86
CA ASP A 768 6.72 36.94 -25.46
C ASP A 768 8.09 36.79 -24.78
N GLU A 769 8.19 37.24 -23.52
CA GLU A 769 9.35 37.09 -22.67
C GLU A 769 8.98 36.54 -21.29
N VAL A 770 9.83 35.65 -20.76
CA VAL A 770 9.78 35.20 -19.37
C VAL A 770 11.13 35.48 -18.72
N THR A 771 11.11 36.08 -17.53
CA THR A 771 12.34 36.37 -16.77
C THR A 771 12.21 35.88 -15.33
N LEU A 772 13.31 35.38 -14.76
CA LEU A 772 13.38 35.03 -13.33
C LEU A 772 13.09 36.24 -12.43
N ARG A 773 13.36 37.47 -12.90
CA ARG A 773 13.12 38.70 -12.15
C ARG A 773 11.64 39.10 -12.10
N SER A 774 10.85 38.69 -13.08
CA SER A 774 9.43 39.05 -13.17
C SER A 774 8.54 38.31 -12.16
N SER A 775 9.04 37.24 -11.54
CA SER A 775 8.29 36.44 -10.58
C SER A 775 9.24 35.92 -9.49
N PRO A 776 9.12 36.39 -8.23
CA PRO A 776 10.03 35.99 -7.15
C PRO A 776 9.96 34.49 -6.84
N ASP A 777 8.84 33.84 -7.17
CA ASP A 777 8.59 32.42 -6.94
C ASP A 777 9.25 31.50 -8.00
N LEU A 778 9.81 32.08 -9.07
CA LEU A 778 10.41 31.31 -10.16
C LEU A 778 11.87 30.97 -9.83
N LEU A 779 12.13 29.69 -9.56
CA LEU A 779 13.45 29.18 -9.18
C LEU A 779 14.34 28.94 -10.40
N GLU A 780 13.74 28.47 -11.49
CA GLU A 780 14.46 28.04 -12.68
C GLU A 780 13.61 28.18 -13.95
N LEU A 781 14.29 28.52 -15.05
CA LEU A 781 13.73 28.64 -16.39
C LEU A 781 14.59 27.80 -17.34
N ARG A 782 13.96 26.99 -18.20
CA ARG A 782 14.66 26.20 -19.22
C ARG A 782 13.90 26.21 -20.55
N PRO A 783 14.55 26.44 -21.70
CA PRO A 783 13.95 26.15 -23.00
C PRO A 783 13.76 24.63 -23.15
N MET A 784 12.72 24.22 -23.88
CA MET A 784 12.38 22.81 -24.09
C MET A 784 12.53 22.43 -25.57
N PRO A 785 13.02 21.21 -25.87
CA PRO A 785 13.24 20.76 -27.24
C PRO A 785 11.93 20.45 -27.99
N GLY A 786 10.85 20.23 -27.24
CA GLY A 786 9.56 19.75 -27.70
C GLY A 786 8.62 19.54 -26.53
N LEU A 787 7.46 18.97 -26.82
CA LEU A 787 6.37 18.77 -25.86
C LEU A 787 6.32 17.34 -25.29
N GLU A 788 7.15 16.43 -25.79
CA GLU A 788 7.10 15.00 -25.48
C GLU A 788 7.28 14.74 -23.98
N ARG A 789 8.28 15.36 -23.34
CA ARG A 789 8.56 15.15 -21.91
C ARG A 789 7.47 15.77 -21.01
N PRO A 790 7.03 17.03 -21.21
CA PRO A 790 5.86 17.56 -20.49
C PRO A 790 4.59 16.73 -20.69
N PHE A 791 4.34 16.24 -21.90
CA PHE A 791 3.20 15.39 -22.21
C PHE A 791 3.28 14.07 -21.45
N GLN A 792 4.45 13.43 -21.48
CA GLN A 792 4.71 12.19 -20.77
C GLN A 792 4.44 12.34 -19.27
N PHE A 793 4.96 13.42 -18.67
CA PHE A 793 4.72 13.74 -17.26
C PHE A 793 3.21 13.90 -16.96
N PHE A 794 2.48 14.58 -17.83
CA PHE A 794 1.04 14.76 -17.70
C PHE A 794 0.25 13.45 -17.85
N VAL A 795 0.61 12.62 -18.83
CA VAL A 795 0.00 11.29 -19.06
C VAL A 795 0.21 10.39 -17.85
N GLU A 796 1.42 10.34 -17.30
CA GLU A 796 1.73 9.58 -16.10
C GLU A 796 0.95 10.09 -14.89
N GLY A 797 0.78 11.41 -14.76
CA GLY A 797 -0.12 11.99 -13.77
C GLY A 797 -1.54 11.48 -13.96
N ALA A 798 -2.14 11.69 -15.12
CA ALA A 798 -3.52 11.26 -15.42
C ALA A 798 -3.74 9.75 -15.18
N ALA A 799 -2.76 8.90 -15.49
CA ALA A 799 -2.83 7.46 -15.24
C ALA A 799 -2.93 7.08 -13.74
N LYS A 800 -2.45 7.93 -12.83
CA LYS A 800 -2.26 7.66 -11.40
C LYS A 800 -3.41 8.17 -10.51
N TYR A 801 -4.59 8.47 -11.04
CA TYR A 801 -5.73 8.89 -10.21
C TYR A 801 -6.25 7.76 -9.29
N PRO A 802 -6.70 8.03 -8.06
CA PRO A 802 -6.70 6.97 -7.05
C PRO A 802 -7.95 6.07 -6.93
N PHE A 803 -9.12 6.48 -7.41
CA PHE A 803 -10.39 5.89 -6.93
C PHE A 803 -11.10 4.99 -7.94
N GLY A 804 -10.77 5.06 -9.24
CA GLY A 804 -11.13 4.03 -10.22
C GLY A 804 -12.63 3.81 -10.46
N CYS A 805 -13.48 4.83 -10.26
CA CYS A 805 -14.88 4.79 -10.70
C CYS A 805 -14.97 4.85 -12.24
N ILE A 806 -16.16 4.62 -12.82
CA ILE A 806 -16.37 4.64 -14.27
C ILE A 806 -15.78 5.88 -14.97
N GLU A 807 -15.91 7.06 -14.37
CA GLU A 807 -15.36 8.31 -14.93
C GLU A 807 -13.83 8.30 -14.93
N GLN A 808 -13.21 7.90 -13.82
CA GLN A 808 -11.75 7.84 -13.70
C GLN A 808 -11.14 6.71 -14.55
N THR A 809 -11.79 5.53 -14.59
CA THR A 809 -11.39 4.42 -15.46
C THR A 809 -11.41 4.84 -16.93
N SER A 810 -12.45 5.59 -17.33
CA SER A 810 -12.55 6.13 -18.68
C SER A 810 -11.42 7.11 -19.00
N MET A 811 -11.14 8.05 -18.09
CA MET A 811 -10.03 9.00 -18.25
C MET A 811 -8.67 8.27 -18.28
N LYS A 812 -8.44 7.28 -17.41
CA LYS A 812 -7.22 6.47 -17.41
C LYS A 812 -7.02 5.77 -18.74
N LEU A 813 -8.05 5.17 -19.33
CA LEU A 813 -7.96 4.56 -20.67
C LEU A 813 -7.53 5.58 -21.74
N VAL A 814 -8.06 6.80 -21.69
CA VAL A 814 -7.62 7.90 -22.57
C VAL A 814 -6.15 8.26 -22.33
N ALA A 815 -5.73 8.34 -21.07
CA ALA A 815 -4.33 8.60 -20.71
C ALA A 815 -3.39 7.50 -21.20
N GLN A 816 -3.72 6.22 -20.96
CA GLN A 816 -2.88 5.09 -21.39
C GLN A 816 -2.81 4.99 -22.92
N TYR A 817 -3.92 5.21 -23.63
CA TYR A 817 -3.92 5.31 -25.09
C TYR A 817 -2.99 6.45 -25.57
N THR A 818 -3.07 7.61 -24.93
CA THR A 818 -2.20 8.77 -25.23
C THR A 818 -0.72 8.44 -24.98
N GLY A 819 -0.41 7.78 -23.87
CA GLY A 819 0.93 7.27 -23.55
C GLY A 819 1.46 6.29 -24.58
N TYR A 820 0.62 5.36 -25.04
CA TYR A 820 0.96 4.41 -26.09
C TYR A 820 1.36 5.12 -27.39
N ILE A 821 0.50 6.01 -27.92
CA ILE A 821 0.74 6.67 -29.21
C ILE A 821 1.84 7.75 -29.16
N THR A 822 2.23 8.22 -27.97
CA THR A 822 3.37 9.14 -27.79
C THR A 822 4.69 8.39 -27.67
N ASN A 823 4.66 7.12 -27.27
CA ASN A 823 5.82 6.27 -27.08
C ASN A 823 5.93 5.14 -28.12
N GLU A 824 5.21 5.18 -29.25
CA GLU A 824 5.25 4.11 -30.27
C GLU A 824 6.68 3.85 -30.80
N ALA A 825 7.53 4.88 -30.85
CA ALA A 825 8.95 4.74 -31.21
C ALA A 825 9.82 4.08 -30.11
N ASN A 826 9.34 4.04 -28.86
CA ASN A 826 9.96 3.38 -27.72
C ASN A 826 9.18 2.10 -27.36
N ALA A 827 9.58 0.97 -27.95
CA ALA A 827 8.86 -0.30 -27.83
C ALA A 827 8.75 -0.83 -26.39
N GLU A 828 9.63 -0.45 -25.46
CA GLU A 828 9.51 -0.84 -24.05
C GLU A 828 8.39 -0.05 -23.37
N ALA A 829 8.46 1.28 -23.41
CA ALA A 829 7.43 2.13 -22.82
C ALA A 829 6.03 1.90 -23.45
N ALA A 830 5.96 1.69 -24.77
CA ALA A 830 4.69 1.37 -25.43
C ALA A 830 4.06 0.06 -24.94
N ARG A 831 4.88 -0.95 -24.62
CA ARG A 831 4.37 -2.24 -24.09
C ARG A 831 3.77 -2.09 -22.70
N ASP A 832 4.34 -1.24 -21.85
CA ASP A 832 3.77 -0.95 -20.53
C ASP A 832 2.39 -0.30 -20.64
N TYR A 833 2.23 0.64 -21.57
CA TYR A 833 0.93 1.25 -21.86
C TYR A 833 -0.07 0.25 -22.45
N GLU A 834 0.36 -0.63 -23.36
CA GLU A 834 -0.48 -1.69 -23.92
C GLU A 834 -1.01 -2.63 -22.83
N ALA A 835 -0.14 -3.08 -21.92
CA ALA A 835 -0.53 -3.90 -20.77
C ALA A 835 -1.53 -3.17 -19.86
N ALA A 836 -1.32 -1.88 -19.59
CA ALA A 836 -2.25 -1.06 -18.82
C ALA A 836 -3.62 -0.91 -19.50
N ILE A 837 -3.67 -0.68 -20.82
CA ILE A 837 -4.93 -0.59 -21.59
C ILE A 837 -5.73 -1.88 -21.44
N ILE A 838 -5.08 -3.05 -21.57
CA ILE A 838 -5.73 -4.36 -21.40
C ILE A 838 -6.36 -4.48 -20.00
N ALA A 839 -5.61 -4.12 -18.95
CA ALA A 839 -6.11 -4.19 -17.58
C ALA A 839 -7.32 -3.26 -17.34
N TRP A 840 -7.22 -2.01 -17.79
CA TRP A 840 -8.29 -1.02 -17.61
C TRP A 840 -9.51 -1.29 -18.49
N HIS A 841 -9.34 -1.92 -19.66
CA HIS A 841 -10.46 -2.40 -20.48
C HIS A 841 -11.27 -3.48 -19.76
N LYS A 842 -10.59 -4.46 -19.14
CA LYS A 842 -11.26 -5.51 -18.36
C LYS A 842 -12.11 -4.91 -17.23
N ARG A 843 -11.57 -3.91 -16.52
CA ARG A 843 -12.30 -3.17 -15.47
C ARG A 843 -13.48 -2.38 -16.04
N LEU A 844 -13.30 -1.68 -17.16
CA LEU A 844 -14.40 -0.97 -17.83
C LEU A 844 -15.53 -1.94 -18.19
N LYS A 845 -15.18 -3.13 -18.71
CA LYS A 845 -16.11 -4.16 -19.12
C LYS A 845 -16.89 -4.76 -17.95
N SER A 846 -16.31 -4.89 -16.76
CA SER A 846 -17.04 -5.39 -15.60
C SER A 846 -18.06 -4.39 -15.05
N MET A 847 -17.84 -3.09 -15.30
CA MET A 847 -18.82 -2.04 -15.01
C MET A 847 -19.94 -1.95 -16.06
N TYR A 848 -19.77 -2.59 -17.22
CA TYR A 848 -20.71 -2.50 -18.33
C TYR A 848 -22.02 -3.24 -18.04
N LEU A 849 -23.14 -2.54 -18.23
CA LEU A 849 -24.49 -3.10 -18.15
C LEU A 849 -25.07 -3.07 -19.57
N PRO A 850 -25.13 -4.21 -20.28
CA PRO A 850 -25.60 -4.26 -21.66
C PRO A 850 -26.92 -3.51 -21.85
N GLN A 851 -26.97 -2.62 -22.84
CA GLN A 851 -28.12 -1.73 -23.14
C GLN A 851 -28.56 -0.79 -22.01
N ARG A 852 -27.85 -0.76 -20.88
CA ARG A 852 -28.20 -0.03 -19.65
C ARG A 852 -27.07 0.86 -19.13
N GLY A 853 -26.05 1.09 -19.95
CA GLY A 853 -24.91 1.96 -19.60
C GLY A 853 -23.88 1.26 -18.73
N PHE A 854 -23.45 1.92 -17.65
CA PHE A 854 -22.41 1.45 -16.75
C PHE A 854 -22.82 1.66 -15.28
N CYS A 855 -22.35 0.81 -14.37
CA CYS A 855 -22.40 1.10 -12.93
C CYS A 855 -21.22 1.97 -12.50
N PHE A 856 -21.29 2.55 -11.29
CA PHE A 856 -20.31 3.53 -10.81
C PHE A 856 -18.94 2.90 -10.49
N TYR A 857 -18.96 1.72 -9.88
CA TYR A 857 -17.80 0.89 -9.54
C TYR A 857 -18.04 -0.55 -10.01
N PRO A 858 -16.99 -1.35 -10.22
CA PRO A 858 -17.14 -2.78 -10.53
C PRO A 858 -17.90 -3.53 -9.43
N PRO A 859 -18.85 -4.41 -9.77
CA PRO A 859 -19.57 -5.20 -8.79
C PRO A 859 -18.68 -6.08 -7.90
N GLU A 860 -17.60 -6.62 -8.47
CA GLU A 860 -16.58 -7.40 -7.76
C GLU A 860 -15.80 -6.60 -6.70
N ASP A 861 -15.81 -5.27 -6.81
CA ASP A 861 -15.19 -4.35 -5.86
C ASP A 861 -16.19 -3.83 -4.81
N GLY A 862 -17.35 -4.48 -4.68
CA GLY A 862 -18.43 -4.06 -3.78
C GLY A 862 -19.38 -3.01 -4.40
N GLY A 863 -19.19 -2.66 -5.67
CA GLY A 863 -20.07 -1.75 -6.39
C GLY A 863 -21.49 -2.29 -6.54
N ALA A 864 -22.49 -1.44 -6.35
CA ALA A 864 -23.85 -1.82 -6.68
C ALA A 864 -23.98 -2.03 -8.20
N ARG A 865 -24.49 -3.20 -8.63
CA ARG A 865 -24.77 -3.52 -10.04
C ARG A 865 -26.03 -2.80 -10.55
N LYS A 866 -26.01 -1.47 -10.46
CA LYS A 866 -27.05 -0.54 -10.89
C LYS A 866 -26.46 0.50 -11.83
N THR A 867 -27.23 0.92 -12.81
CA THR A 867 -26.82 1.99 -13.71
C THR A 867 -26.54 3.26 -12.92
N ASP A 868 -25.37 3.86 -13.16
CA ASP A 868 -25.07 5.19 -12.66
C ASP A 868 -25.51 6.24 -13.68
N THR A 869 -26.32 7.20 -13.24
CA THR A 869 -26.85 8.26 -14.11
C THR A 869 -26.10 9.58 -13.95
N HIS A 870 -25.08 9.62 -13.09
CA HIS A 870 -24.38 10.85 -12.74
C HIS A 870 -23.00 10.94 -13.39
N TYR A 871 -22.10 9.99 -13.11
CA TYR A 871 -20.71 9.98 -13.56
C TYR A 871 -20.48 9.11 -14.79
N ALA A 872 -21.24 8.03 -14.98
CA ALA A 872 -21.13 7.17 -16.16
C ALA A 872 -21.39 7.92 -17.49
N PRO A 873 -22.38 8.83 -17.62
CA PRO A 873 -22.52 9.65 -18.82
C PRO A 873 -21.24 10.43 -19.16
N ARG A 874 -20.50 10.87 -18.13
CA ARG A 874 -19.23 11.57 -18.31
C ARG A 874 -18.11 10.63 -18.74
N GLY A 875 -17.99 9.46 -18.12
CA GLY A 875 -17.08 8.41 -18.58
C GLY A 875 -17.30 8.04 -20.05
N VAL A 876 -18.56 7.91 -20.46
CA VAL A 876 -18.94 7.70 -21.87
C VAL A 876 -18.45 8.84 -22.77
N LYS A 877 -18.63 10.12 -22.37
CA LYS A 877 -18.09 11.27 -23.13
C LYS A 877 -16.57 11.20 -23.29
N HIS A 878 -15.82 10.82 -22.24
CA HIS A 878 -14.37 10.65 -22.30
C HIS A 878 -13.98 9.54 -23.30
N LEU A 879 -14.61 8.37 -23.20
CA LEU A 879 -14.33 7.23 -24.08
C LEU A 879 -14.70 7.48 -25.53
N LEU A 880 -15.71 8.31 -25.81
CA LEU A 880 -16.05 8.75 -27.17
C LEU A 880 -14.93 9.55 -27.86
N ASN A 881 -13.89 9.99 -27.11
CA ASN A 881 -12.72 10.66 -27.67
C ASN A 881 -11.62 9.68 -28.11
N LEU A 882 -11.72 8.40 -27.77
CA LEU A 882 -10.84 7.37 -28.31
C LEU A 882 -11.18 7.11 -29.79
N PRO A 883 -10.19 6.94 -30.69
CA PRO A 883 -10.45 6.55 -32.06
C PRO A 883 -10.89 5.08 -32.14
N ASP A 884 -11.58 4.70 -33.21
CA ASP A 884 -11.83 3.30 -33.54
C ASP A 884 -10.58 2.65 -34.16
N SER A 885 -10.61 1.32 -34.33
CA SER A 885 -9.46 0.60 -34.92
C SER A 885 -9.05 1.14 -36.30
N LYS A 886 -10.01 1.67 -37.08
CA LYS A 886 -9.76 2.21 -38.42
C LYS A 886 -9.08 3.58 -38.38
N ARG A 887 -9.39 4.40 -37.37
CA ARG A 887 -8.90 5.78 -37.23
C ARG A 887 -7.69 5.89 -36.30
N SER A 888 -7.39 4.86 -35.51
CA SER A 888 -6.32 4.92 -34.49
C SER A 888 -4.91 4.91 -35.06
N GLY A 889 -4.72 4.37 -36.27
CA GLY A 889 -3.40 4.16 -36.86
C GLY A 889 -2.54 3.07 -36.16
N ILE A 890 -3.09 2.37 -35.16
CA ILE A 890 -2.38 1.36 -34.37
C ILE A 890 -2.18 0.08 -35.18
N LYS A 891 -0.98 -0.49 -35.07
CA LYS A 891 -0.62 -1.77 -35.73
C LYS A 891 -0.92 -3.00 -34.86
N SER A 892 -0.98 -2.86 -33.53
CA SER A 892 -1.31 -3.98 -32.62
C SER A 892 -2.76 -4.42 -32.84
N LYS A 893 -2.92 -5.66 -33.31
CA LYS A 893 -4.24 -6.27 -33.55
C LYS A 893 -5.05 -6.35 -32.26
N VAL A 894 -4.41 -6.68 -31.14
CA VAL A 894 -5.05 -6.78 -29.82
C VAL A 894 -5.62 -5.43 -29.39
N LEU A 895 -4.84 -4.36 -29.50
CA LEU A 895 -5.32 -3.02 -29.18
C LEU A 895 -6.46 -2.56 -30.11
N CYS A 896 -6.40 -2.90 -31.40
CA CYS A 896 -7.50 -2.63 -32.33
C CYS A 896 -8.80 -3.33 -31.91
N GLU A 897 -8.74 -4.62 -31.53
CA GLU A 897 -9.90 -5.37 -31.04
C GLU A 897 -10.47 -4.77 -29.74
N LEU A 898 -9.60 -4.33 -28.83
CA LEU A 898 -10.01 -3.68 -27.58
C LEU A 898 -10.68 -2.33 -27.83
N LEU A 899 -10.13 -1.50 -28.72
CA LEU A 899 -10.74 -0.22 -29.09
C LEU A 899 -12.13 -0.41 -29.71
N ASP A 900 -12.32 -1.46 -30.52
CA ASP A 900 -13.61 -1.77 -31.12
C ASP A 900 -14.63 -2.26 -30.07
N ASP A 901 -14.21 -3.08 -29.09
CA ASP A 901 -15.05 -3.51 -27.96
C ASP A 901 -15.44 -2.32 -27.06
N ILE A 902 -14.50 -1.41 -26.78
CA ILE A 902 -14.78 -0.15 -26.07
C ILE A 902 -15.82 0.66 -26.85
N HIS A 903 -15.64 0.86 -28.16
CA HIS A 903 -16.59 1.62 -28.98
C HIS A 903 -17.98 1.00 -29.02
N MET A 904 -18.09 -0.33 -29.05
CA MET A 904 -19.36 -1.02 -28.97
C MET A 904 -20.09 -0.68 -27.65
N MET A 905 -19.43 -0.91 -26.51
CA MET A 905 -20.01 -0.62 -25.19
C MET A 905 -20.41 0.86 -25.05
N VAL A 906 -19.55 1.75 -25.52
CA VAL A 906 -19.74 3.20 -25.43
C VAL A 906 -20.89 3.68 -26.32
N LYS A 907 -21.09 3.10 -27.52
CA LYS A 907 -22.23 3.42 -28.39
C LYS A 907 -23.58 3.00 -27.80
N GLU A 908 -23.64 1.80 -27.22
CA GLU A 908 -24.85 1.34 -26.52
C GLU A 908 -25.14 2.22 -25.30
N ALA A 909 -24.12 2.52 -24.50
CA ALA A 909 -24.25 3.40 -23.34
C ALA A 909 -24.66 4.84 -23.74
N ALA A 910 -24.07 5.39 -24.81
CA ALA A 910 -24.45 6.69 -25.35
C ALA A 910 -25.92 6.71 -25.79
N THR A 911 -26.41 5.64 -26.41
CA THR A 911 -27.83 5.49 -26.77
C THR A 911 -28.72 5.51 -25.53
N TYR A 912 -28.36 4.74 -24.49
CA TYR A 912 -29.09 4.71 -23.22
C TYR A 912 -29.12 6.08 -22.52
N TYR A 913 -27.97 6.76 -22.44
CA TYR A 913 -27.87 8.09 -21.82
C TYR A 913 -28.34 9.24 -22.73
N LYS A 914 -28.77 8.94 -23.97
CA LYS A 914 -29.20 9.93 -24.98
C LYS A 914 -28.10 10.94 -25.32
N ILE A 915 -26.85 10.50 -25.37
CA ILE A 915 -25.69 11.29 -25.78
C ILE A 915 -25.55 11.19 -27.30
N ALA A 916 -25.76 12.30 -28.01
CA ALA A 916 -25.55 12.36 -29.45
C ALA A 916 -24.05 12.46 -29.79
N ASN A 917 -23.57 11.67 -30.75
CA ASN A 917 -22.19 11.71 -31.22
C ASN A 917 -22.11 11.45 -32.76
N PRO A 918 -21.78 12.45 -33.60
CA PRO A 918 -21.53 13.84 -33.22
C PRO A 918 -22.81 14.53 -32.70
N PRO A 919 -22.68 15.60 -31.90
CA PRO A 919 -23.82 16.33 -31.36
C PRO A 919 -24.58 17.08 -32.47
N THR A 920 -25.91 17.09 -32.39
CA THR A 920 -26.79 17.79 -33.36
C THR A 920 -26.96 19.28 -33.07
N LYS A 921 -26.63 19.70 -31.84
CA LYS A 921 -26.61 21.10 -31.39
C LYS A 921 -25.38 21.28 -30.51
N ILE A 922 -24.71 22.42 -30.68
CA ILE A 922 -23.54 22.79 -29.87
C ILE A 922 -24.05 23.51 -28.62
N GLN A 923 -23.95 22.86 -27.45
CA GLN A 923 -24.37 23.44 -26.17
C GLN A 923 -23.19 23.89 -25.32
N ASP A 924 -22.03 23.28 -25.51
CA ASP A 924 -20.81 23.52 -24.74
C ASP A 924 -19.55 23.39 -25.64
N CYS A 925 -18.38 23.71 -25.09
CA CYS A 925 -17.12 23.62 -25.84
C CYS A 925 -16.73 22.18 -26.16
N HIS A 926 -17.14 21.20 -25.35
CA HIS A 926 -16.99 19.78 -25.67
C HIS A 926 -17.75 19.41 -26.95
N ASP A 927 -19.02 19.81 -27.08
CA ASP A 927 -19.82 19.56 -28.28
C ASP A 927 -19.16 20.19 -29.52
N ALA A 928 -18.66 21.43 -29.40
CA ALA A 928 -17.95 22.11 -30.48
C ALA A 928 -16.72 21.31 -30.92
N TYR A 929 -15.92 20.81 -29.97
CA TYR A 929 -14.79 19.96 -30.26
C TYR A 929 -15.22 18.69 -31.02
N LYS A 930 -16.26 18.00 -30.54
CA LYS A 930 -16.81 16.80 -31.20
C LYS A 930 -17.27 17.07 -32.64
N VAL A 931 -17.87 18.22 -32.91
CA VAL A 931 -18.25 18.62 -34.28
C VAL A 931 -17.00 18.77 -35.16
N VAL A 932 -15.95 19.45 -34.68
CA VAL A 932 -14.75 19.73 -35.49
C VAL A 932 -13.97 18.46 -35.82
N VAL A 933 -13.85 17.50 -34.89
CA VAL A 933 -13.17 16.21 -35.13
C VAL A 933 -14.00 15.18 -35.91
N SER A 934 -15.31 15.44 -36.09
CA SER A 934 -16.19 14.54 -36.85
C SER A 934 -16.14 14.80 -38.36
N ASP A 935 -16.90 14.00 -39.12
CA ASP A 935 -17.10 14.17 -40.57
C ASP A 935 -18.15 15.27 -40.90
N ALA A 936 -18.41 16.19 -39.96
CA ALA A 936 -19.31 17.33 -40.15
C ALA A 936 -18.88 18.23 -41.31
N SER A 937 -19.84 18.94 -41.90
CA SER A 937 -19.58 19.84 -43.04
C SER A 937 -18.65 21.00 -42.64
N PRO A 938 -17.89 21.59 -43.58
CA PRO A 938 -17.04 22.74 -43.30
C PRO A 938 -17.78 23.90 -42.62
N ASN A 939 -19.05 24.12 -42.99
CA ASN A 939 -19.91 25.14 -42.36
C ASN A 939 -20.21 24.83 -40.90
N GLU A 940 -20.45 23.57 -40.54
CA GLU A 940 -20.67 23.16 -39.15
C GLU A 940 -19.38 23.28 -38.33
N LYS A 941 -18.23 22.91 -38.91
CA LYS A 941 -16.92 23.11 -38.26
C LYS A 941 -16.62 24.59 -38.02
N ALA A 942 -16.89 25.45 -39.00
CA ALA A 942 -16.74 26.91 -38.85
C ALA A 942 -17.69 27.48 -37.77
N ARG A 943 -18.93 26.97 -37.68
CA ARG A 943 -19.87 27.33 -36.61
C ARG A 943 -19.36 26.90 -35.24
N ALA A 944 -18.75 25.72 -35.12
CA ALA A 944 -18.17 25.24 -33.88
C ALA A 944 -16.96 26.09 -33.44
N ALA A 945 -16.05 26.42 -34.35
CA ALA A 945 -14.94 27.32 -34.07
C ALA A 945 -15.44 28.73 -33.66
N SER A 946 -16.42 29.28 -34.38
CA SER A 946 -17.05 30.56 -34.04
C SER A 946 -17.74 30.55 -32.67
N TYR A 947 -18.42 29.45 -32.33
CA TYR A 947 -19.02 29.27 -31.00
C TYR A 947 -17.95 29.39 -29.91
N VAL A 948 -16.86 28.63 -30.03
CA VAL A 948 -15.76 28.65 -29.06
C VAL A 948 -15.11 30.03 -28.93
N ARG A 949 -14.84 30.73 -30.05
CA ARG A 949 -14.29 32.10 -30.02
C ARG A 949 -15.17 33.05 -29.21
N SER A 950 -16.50 32.92 -29.32
CA SER A 950 -17.43 33.77 -28.57
C SER A 950 -17.41 33.53 -27.06
N ARG A 951 -16.97 32.33 -26.64
CA ARG A 951 -16.95 31.86 -25.25
C ARG A 951 -15.63 32.17 -24.55
N LEU A 952 -14.51 32.20 -25.27
CA LEU A 952 -13.23 32.61 -24.70
C LEU A 952 -13.25 34.12 -24.36
N LYS A 953 -12.83 34.43 -23.14
CA LYS A 953 -12.70 35.80 -22.62
C LYS A 953 -11.30 36.01 -22.10
N GLU A 954 -10.80 37.23 -22.27
CA GLU A 954 -9.55 37.65 -21.68
C GLU A 954 -9.83 38.50 -20.44
N ARG A 955 -9.25 38.11 -19.30
CA ARG A 955 -9.34 38.84 -18.05
C ARG A 955 -8.03 38.73 -17.29
N ASN A 956 -7.48 39.85 -16.83
CA ASN A 956 -6.21 39.92 -16.10
C ASN A 956 -5.04 39.22 -16.84
N GLY A 957 -4.99 39.32 -18.17
CA GLY A 957 -3.96 38.68 -19.00
C GLY A 957 -4.09 37.15 -19.11
N GLN A 958 -5.22 36.58 -18.68
CA GLN A 958 -5.53 35.16 -18.83
C GLN A 958 -6.71 34.98 -19.79
N THR A 959 -6.62 33.97 -20.66
CA THR A 959 -7.67 33.61 -21.61
C THR A 959 -8.34 32.32 -21.18
N PHE A 960 -9.64 32.34 -20.91
CA PHE A 960 -10.40 31.17 -20.48
C PHE A 960 -11.90 31.29 -20.81
N VAL A 961 -12.64 30.19 -20.66
CA VAL A 961 -14.10 30.17 -20.83
C VAL A 961 -14.80 30.46 -19.51
N GLU A 962 -15.67 31.46 -19.49
CA GLU A 962 -16.57 31.72 -18.37
C GLU A 962 -17.79 30.79 -18.45
N VAL A 963 -17.97 29.95 -17.42
CA VAL A 963 -19.06 28.97 -17.34
C VAL A 963 -20.21 29.53 -16.49
N PRO A 964 -21.44 29.63 -17.02
CA PRO A 964 -22.63 30.02 -16.28
C PRO A 964 -23.01 29.04 -15.16
N GLU A 965 -23.59 29.54 -14.06
CA GLU A 965 -23.97 28.71 -12.90
C GLU A 965 -25.10 27.71 -13.18
N ASP A 966 -25.95 27.99 -14.17
CA ASP A 966 -27.05 27.12 -14.60
C ASP A 966 -26.57 25.97 -15.50
N GLN A 967 -25.35 26.08 -16.07
CA GLN A 967 -24.74 25.01 -16.86
C GLN A 967 -24.59 23.75 -16.00
N GLN A 968 -24.88 22.60 -16.60
CA GLN A 968 -24.87 21.33 -15.87
C GLN A 968 -23.48 21.02 -15.30
N SER A 969 -22.41 21.33 -16.02
CA SER A 969 -21.03 21.15 -15.58
C SER A 969 -20.74 21.86 -14.26
N TYR A 970 -21.11 23.14 -14.17
CA TYR A 970 -20.95 23.95 -12.97
C TYR A 970 -21.62 23.30 -11.75
N ARG A 971 -22.86 22.82 -11.90
CA ARG A 971 -23.61 22.22 -10.79
C ARG A 971 -23.01 20.90 -10.30
N LEU A 972 -22.37 20.15 -11.19
CA LEU A 972 -21.86 18.82 -10.89
C LEU A 972 -20.44 18.85 -10.30
N TRP A 973 -19.54 19.67 -10.85
CA TRP A 973 -18.12 19.71 -10.44
C TRP A 973 -17.59 21.11 -10.11
N GLY A 974 -18.47 22.10 -9.99
CA GLY A 974 -18.08 23.45 -9.59
C GLY A 974 -17.52 24.29 -10.75
N ARG A 975 -17.26 25.56 -10.45
CA ARG A 975 -16.92 26.58 -11.45
C ARG A 975 -15.53 26.37 -12.04
N ALA A 976 -14.53 26.16 -11.18
CA ALA A 976 -13.12 26.11 -11.53
C ALA A 976 -12.82 24.92 -12.44
N VAL A 977 -13.28 23.73 -12.04
CA VAL A 977 -13.16 22.51 -12.85
C VAL A 977 -13.90 22.68 -14.18
N SER A 978 -15.11 23.23 -14.18
CA SER A 978 -15.87 23.46 -15.42
C SER A 978 -15.19 24.46 -16.34
N THR A 979 -14.64 25.55 -15.80
CA THR A 979 -13.92 26.56 -16.58
C THR A 979 -12.68 25.95 -17.22
N ARG A 980 -11.90 25.16 -16.49
CA ARG A 980 -10.73 24.48 -17.06
C ARG A 980 -11.11 23.47 -18.13
N GLU A 981 -12.13 22.66 -17.87
CA GLU A 981 -12.68 21.71 -18.84
C GLU A 981 -13.11 22.40 -20.15
N GLU A 982 -13.98 23.42 -20.07
CA GLU A 982 -14.48 24.13 -21.24
C GLU A 982 -13.36 24.88 -21.98
N THR A 983 -12.40 25.44 -21.24
CA THR A 983 -11.22 26.10 -21.83
C THR A 983 -10.34 25.10 -22.58
N ALA A 984 -10.16 23.89 -22.06
CA ALA A 984 -9.37 22.86 -22.71
C ALA A 984 -10.01 22.41 -24.03
N TYR A 985 -11.32 22.14 -24.03
CA TYR A 985 -12.03 21.82 -25.27
C TYR A 985 -12.10 23.00 -26.25
N ALA A 986 -12.22 24.23 -25.75
CA ALA A 986 -12.14 25.42 -26.56
C ALA A 986 -10.79 25.52 -27.30
N ALA A 987 -9.69 25.45 -26.58
CA ALA A 987 -8.35 25.49 -27.16
C ALA A 987 -8.13 24.33 -28.15
N ALA A 988 -8.55 23.11 -27.78
CA ALA A 988 -8.48 21.94 -28.65
C ALA A 988 -9.24 22.16 -29.96
N THR A 989 -10.46 22.70 -29.90
CA THR A 989 -11.30 23.01 -31.06
C THR A 989 -10.59 23.96 -32.02
N LEU A 990 -9.95 25.02 -31.50
CA LEU A 990 -9.23 26.00 -32.30
C LEU A 990 -7.98 25.39 -32.96
N PHE A 991 -7.20 24.59 -32.24
CA PHE A 991 -6.06 23.87 -32.83
C PHE A 991 -6.49 22.90 -33.93
N THR A 992 -7.58 22.16 -33.72
CA THR A 992 -8.11 21.22 -34.73
C THR A 992 -8.69 21.93 -35.95
N ALA A 993 -9.28 23.12 -35.79
CA ALA A 993 -9.80 23.91 -36.91
C ALA A 993 -8.70 24.44 -37.84
N LYS A 994 -7.45 24.56 -37.36
CA LYS A 994 -6.25 24.96 -38.12
C LYS A 994 -6.37 26.34 -38.81
N GLU A 995 -7.14 27.27 -38.23
CA GLU A 995 -7.18 28.65 -38.69
C GLU A 995 -6.00 29.45 -38.09
N PRO A 996 -5.11 30.05 -38.91
CA PRO A 996 -3.92 30.75 -38.40
C PRO A 996 -4.21 31.91 -37.43
N ALA A 997 -5.35 32.57 -37.60
CA ALA A 997 -5.78 33.69 -36.75
C ALA A 997 -6.09 33.27 -35.30
N ASP A 998 -6.38 31.99 -35.07
CA ASP A 998 -6.72 31.49 -33.74
C ASP A 998 -5.51 31.02 -32.93
N LEU A 999 -4.33 30.91 -33.55
CA LEU A 999 -3.15 30.31 -32.91
C LEU A 999 -2.78 31.02 -31.60
N GLY A 1000 -2.73 32.35 -31.61
CA GLY A 1000 -2.42 33.14 -30.40
C GLY A 1000 -3.46 32.94 -29.29
N LEU A 1001 -4.75 32.92 -29.65
CA LEU A 1001 -5.85 32.72 -28.70
C LEU A 1001 -5.83 31.30 -28.09
N ALA A 1002 -5.55 30.28 -28.91
CA ALA A 1002 -5.43 28.89 -28.48
C ALA A 1002 -4.20 28.66 -27.58
N ILE A 1003 -3.07 29.31 -27.89
CA ILE A 1003 -1.88 29.29 -27.03
C ILE A 1003 -2.15 29.98 -25.69
N ALA A 1004 -2.82 31.14 -25.68
CA ALA A 1004 -3.17 31.83 -24.45
C ALA A 1004 -4.07 30.99 -23.53
N ALA A 1005 -5.07 30.31 -24.12
CA ALA A 1005 -5.91 29.36 -23.39
C ALA A 1005 -5.15 28.12 -22.88
N THR A 1006 -4.20 27.60 -23.67
CA THR A 1006 -3.30 26.53 -23.23
C THR A 1006 -2.45 26.96 -22.04
N ASN A 1007 -1.85 28.15 -22.09
CA ASN A 1007 -1.04 28.69 -21.01
C ASN A 1007 -1.84 28.90 -19.71
N PHE A 1008 -3.13 29.25 -19.80
CA PHE A 1008 -4.02 29.30 -18.63
C PHE A 1008 -4.14 27.92 -17.95
N LEU A 1009 -4.24 26.84 -18.73
CA LEU A 1009 -4.37 25.48 -18.20
C LEU A 1009 -3.05 24.93 -17.67
N THR A 1010 -1.96 25.09 -18.42
CA THR A 1010 -0.65 24.54 -18.04
C THR A 1010 -0.06 25.25 -16.81
N ALA A 1011 -0.45 26.51 -16.57
CA ALA A 1011 -0.12 27.22 -15.33
C ALA A 1011 -0.83 26.65 -14.09
N GLN A 1012 -1.88 25.86 -14.26
CA GLN A 1012 -2.67 25.26 -13.18
C GLN A 1012 -2.36 23.78 -12.93
N LEU A 1013 -1.41 23.19 -13.67
CA LEU A 1013 -0.94 21.83 -13.38
C LEU A 1013 -0.29 21.79 -12.01
N ASN A 1014 -0.65 20.80 -11.19
CA ASN A 1014 -0.07 20.54 -9.88
C ASN A 1014 1.32 19.87 -9.98
N GLU A 1015 1.92 19.53 -8.84
CA GLU A 1015 3.26 18.92 -8.79
C GLU A 1015 3.32 17.49 -9.36
N GLU A 1016 2.19 16.79 -9.49
CA GLU A 1016 2.08 15.52 -10.20
C GLU A 1016 1.74 15.67 -11.69
N GLY A 1017 1.69 16.90 -12.21
CA GLY A 1017 1.39 17.16 -13.62
C GLY A 1017 -0.07 16.91 -13.98
N ARG A 1018 -1.02 17.19 -13.07
CA ARG A 1018 -2.46 17.02 -13.30
C ARG A 1018 -3.20 18.32 -13.00
N LEU A 1019 -4.42 18.43 -13.51
CA LEU A 1019 -5.36 19.43 -13.00
C LEU A 1019 -6.06 18.89 -11.75
N TYR A 1020 -6.94 19.70 -11.15
CA TYR A 1020 -7.57 19.37 -9.87
C TYR A 1020 -8.38 18.06 -9.91
N SER A 1021 -9.12 17.82 -11.00
CA SER A 1021 -10.06 16.71 -11.12
C SER A 1021 -9.73 15.82 -12.32
N THR A 1022 -10.32 14.63 -12.34
CA THR A 1022 -10.29 13.76 -13.51
C THR A 1022 -11.04 14.38 -14.70
N VAL A 1023 -12.06 15.19 -14.45
CA VAL A 1023 -12.90 15.83 -15.47
C VAL A 1023 -12.12 16.84 -16.31
N ASP A 1024 -11.40 17.76 -15.67
CA ASP A 1024 -10.60 18.79 -16.35
C ASP A 1024 -9.27 18.22 -16.85
N THR A 1025 -8.66 17.27 -16.14
CA THR A 1025 -7.48 16.54 -16.63
C THR A 1025 -7.78 15.79 -17.94
N ALA A 1026 -8.93 15.11 -18.05
CA ALA A 1026 -9.32 14.42 -19.28
C ALA A 1026 -9.51 15.40 -20.46
N ALA A 1027 -10.12 16.56 -20.22
CA ALA A 1027 -10.26 17.59 -21.25
C ALA A 1027 -8.91 18.16 -21.67
N CYS A 1028 -7.97 18.30 -20.73
CA CYS A 1028 -6.62 18.75 -21.02
C CYS A 1028 -5.80 17.68 -21.78
N LEU A 1029 -6.00 16.37 -21.57
CA LEU A 1029 -5.42 15.33 -22.44
C LEU A 1029 -5.82 15.53 -23.90
N VAL A 1030 -7.10 15.85 -24.14
CA VAL A 1030 -7.62 16.14 -25.48
C VAL A 1030 -6.96 17.38 -26.09
N LEU A 1031 -6.76 18.44 -25.30
CA LEU A 1031 -6.01 19.63 -25.72
C LEU A 1031 -4.58 19.27 -26.12
N LEU A 1032 -3.86 18.49 -25.30
CA LEU A 1032 -2.48 18.11 -25.60
C LEU A 1032 -2.40 17.32 -26.91
N LEU A 1033 -3.32 16.39 -27.17
CA LEU A 1033 -3.41 15.69 -28.45
C LEU A 1033 -3.64 16.67 -29.62
N ALA A 1034 -4.58 17.60 -29.49
CA ALA A 1034 -4.85 18.59 -30.53
C ALA A 1034 -3.64 19.51 -30.79
N LEU A 1035 -2.89 19.88 -29.74
CA LEU A 1035 -1.67 20.68 -29.83
C LEU A 1035 -0.57 19.94 -30.62
N ARG A 1036 -0.39 18.64 -30.33
CA ARG A 1036 0.53 17.76 -31.07
C ARG A 1036 0.12 17.65 -32.54
N ASP A 1037 -1.16 17.39 -32.83
CA ASP A 1037 -1.68 17.23 -34.19
C ASP A 1037 -1.65 18.52 -35.01
N ALA A 1038 -1.71 19.68 -34.35
CA ALA A 1038 -1.54 20.99 -34.98
C ALA A 1038 -0.07 21.28 -35.33
N GLY A 1039 0.87 20.47 -34.86
CA GLY A 1039 2.28 20.62 -35.15
C GLY A 1039 2.94 21.78 -34.39
N VAL A 1040 2.41 22.13 -33.22
CA VAL A 1040 2.94 23.21 -32.38
C VAL A 1040 4.13 22.67 -31.56
N VAL A 1041 5.33 23.23 -31.77
CA VAL A 1041 6.60 22.85 -31.10
C VAL A 1041 7.05 21.39 -31.36
N VAL A 1042 7.21 21.00 -32.63
CA VAL A 1042 7.53 19.60 -33.04
C VAL A 1042 9.02 19.35 -33.28
N SER A 1043 9.87 20.39 -33.36
CA SER A 1043 11.31 20.17 -33.50
C SER A 1043 12.15 21.26 -32.83
N GLY A 1044 13.14 20.85 -32.03
CA GLY A 1044 14.13 21.73 -31.39
C GLY A 1044 15.08 22.46 -32.35
N LYS A 1045 14.78 22.45 -33.66
CA LYS A 1045 15.53 23.14 -34.72
C LYS A 1045 14.76 24.30 -35.36
N ALA A 1046 13.47 24.46 -35.07
CA ALA A 1046 12.64 25.53 -35.63
C ALA A 1046 12.34 26.56 -34.53
N GLY A 1047 12.85 27.78 -34.70
CA GLY A 1047 12.57 28.92 -33.81
C GLY A 1047 13.82 29.63 -33.33
N ARG A 1048 13.71 30.94 -33.17
CA ARG A 1048 14.78 31.82 -32.70
C ARG A 1048 14.39 32.40 -31.35
N VAL A 1049 15.33 32.40 -30.41
CA VAL A 1049 15.13 32.87 -29.04
C VAL A 1049 16.24 33.82 -28.66
N ALA A 1050 15.95 34.76 -27.75
CA ALA A 1050 16.99 35.47 -27.03
C ALA A 1050 17.09 34.89 -25.61
N VAL A 1051 18.22 34.26 -25.28
CA VAL A 1051 18.55 33.78 -23.94
C VAL A 1051 19.44 34.82 -23.28
N ASN A 1052 19.03 35.39 -22.15
CA ASN A 1052 19.79 36.43 -21.46
C ASN A 1052 20.11 37.64 -22.36
N GLY A 1053 19.18 37.98 -23.26
CA GLY A 1053 19.33 39.05 -24.26
C GLY A 1053 20.17 38.69 -25.50
N GLN A 1054 20.77 37.50 -25.55
CA GLN A 1054 21.52 37.03 -26.71
C GLN A 1054 20.65 36.19 -27.64
N GLU A 1055 20.42 36.69 -28.85
CA GLU A 1055 19.67 35.98 -29.89
C GLU A 1055 20.45 34.77 -30.44
N MET A 1056 19.80 33.61 -30.51
CA MET A 1056 20.34 32.35 -30.98
C MET A 1056 19.23 31.41 -31.47
N GLU A 1057 19.61 30.38 -32.21
CA GLU A 1057 18.71 29.29 -32.58
C GLU A 1057 18.29 28.47 -31.35
N LEU A 1058 17.06 27.92 -31.34
CA LEU A 1058 16.56 27.10 -30.22
C LEU A 1058 17.50 25.93 -29.89
N GLY A 1059 18.10 25.29 -30.89
CA GLY A 1059 19.07 24.21 -30.70
C GLY A 1059 20.31 24.63 -29.90
N ALA A 1060 20.78 25.88 -30.08
CA ALA A 1060 21.89 26.43 -29.31
C ALA A 1060 21.44 26.81 -27.89
N ALA A 1061 20.22 27.33 -27.73
CA ALA A 1061 19.64 27.64 -26.42
C ALA A 1061 19.46 26.39 -25.54
N LEU A 1062 19.13 25.23 -26.14
CA LEU A 1062 19.01 23.95 -25.44
C LEU A 1062 20.35 23.40 -24.94
N ALA A 1063 21.45 23.77 -25.59
CA ALA A 1063 22.82 23.41 -25.22
C ALA A 1063 23.51 24.48 -24.36
N TYR A 1064 22.76 25.45 -23.84
CA TYR A 1064 23.31 26.53 -23.02
C TYR A 1064 23.67 26.00 -21.61
N ASP A 1065 24.97 25.96 -21.30
CA ASP A 1065 25.48 25.46 -20.01
C ASP A 1065 25.32 26.46 -18.85
N GLY A 1066 24.93 27.70 -19.13
CA GLY A 1066 24.73 28.74 -18.12
C GLY A 1066 23.32 28.74 -17.51
N LYS A 1067 23.13 29.56 -16.45
CA LYS A 1067 21.80 29.81 -15.90
C LYS A 1067 20.98 30.69 -16.85
N VAL A 1068 19.79 30.24 -17.23
CA VAL A 1068 18.84 31.02 -18.04
C VAL A 1068 18.06 31.96 -17.12
N GLU A 1069 18.35 33.26 -17.17
CA GLU A 1069 17.65 34.29 -16.40
C GLU A 1069 16.47 34.92 -17.16
N SER A 1070 16.55 34.95 -18.49
CA SER A 1070 15.48 35.41 -19.38
C SER A 1070 15.43 34.59 -20.67
N LEU A 1071 14.21 34.36 -21.15
CA LEU A 1071 13.93 33.68 -22.40
C LEU A 1071 12.86 34.46 -23.17
N HIS A 1072 13.26 35.06 -24.29
CA HIS A 1072 12.36 35.80 -25.19
C HIS A 1072 12.22 35.05 -26.52
N CYS A 1073 10.99 34.90 -27.00
CA CYS A 1073 10.70 34.26 -28.28
C CYS A 1073 10.76 35.30 -29.40
N VAL A 1074 11.68 35.10 -30.37
CA VAL A 1074 11.86 36.00 -31.52
C VAL A 1074 11.07 35.48 -32.72
N GLU A 1075 11.09 34.17 -32.95
CA GLU A 1075 10.43 33.53 -34.09
C GLU A 1075 9.90 32.15 -33.71
N GLY A 1076 8.72 31.81 -34.24
CA GLY A 1076 8.06 30.51 -34.03
C GLY A 1076 7.29 30.44 -32.71
N VAL A 1077 7.03 29.22 -32.24
CA VAL A 1077 6.46 28.96 -30.92
C VAL A 1077 7.49 28.16 -30.13
N VAL A 1078 7.83 28.62 -28.93
CA VAL A 1078 8.86 28.01 -28.09
C VAL A 1078 8.24 27.52 -26.79
N ALA A 1079 8.52 26.26 -26.43
CA ALA A 1079 8.15 25.73 -25.12
C ALA A 1079 9.23 26.07 -24.09
N ALA A 1080 8.79 26.55 -22.93
CA ALA A 1080 9.62 26.84 -21.77
C ALA A 1080 9.11 26.03 -20.56
N GLN A 1081 10.02 25.39 -19.85
CA GLN A 1081 9.76 24.85 -18.53
C GLN A 1081 10.07 25.91 -17.48
N MET A 1082 9.10 26.16 -16.61
CA MET A 1082 9.20 27.07 -15.48
C MET A 1082 9.13 26.23 -14.20
N THR A 1083 10.20 26.21 -13.41
CA THR A 1083 10.19 25.59 -12.08
C THR A 1083 9.94 26.67 -11.04
N SER A 1084 8.80 26.61 -10.36
CA SER A 1084 8.42 27.59 -9.35
C SER A 1084 8.16 26.92 -8.00
N GLU A 1085 8.42 27.67 -6.94
CA GLU A 1085 7.99 27.35 -5.59
C GLU A 1085 6.60 27.93 -5.35
N ILE A 1086 5.65 27.10 -4.89
CA ILE A 1086 4.28 27.52 -4.65
C ILE A 1086 3.88 27.08 -3.25
N PHE A 1087 3.19 27.98 -2.55
CA PHE A 1087 2.61 27.69 -1.25
C PHE A 1087 1.10 27.53 -1.42
N GLU A 1088 0.57 26.35 -1.09
CA GLU A 1088 -0.87 26.18 -0.87
C GLU A 1088 -1.17 26.60 0.57
N ASP A 1089 -1.99 27.64 0.76
CA ASP A 1089 -2.43 28.07 2.08
C ASP A 1089 -3.90 27.71 2.30
N TRP A 1090 -4.14 26.76 3.20
CA TRP A 1090 -5.47 26.29 3.50
C TRP A 1090 -6.39 27.38 4.06
N SER A 1091 -5.82 28.40 4.70
CA SER A 1091 -6.60 29.53 5.25
C SER A 1091 -7.21 30.43 4.18
N GLU A 1092 -6.73 30.37 2.94
CA GLU A 1092 -7.26 31.14 1.81
C GLU A 1092 -8.51 30.51 1.20
N PHE A 1093 -8.79 29.22 1.47
CA PHE A 1093 -10.00 28.56 0.95
C PHE A 1093 -11.26 29.03 1.68
N GLN A 1094 -12.24 29.49 0.90
CA GLN A 1094 -13.55 29.84 1.40
C GLN A 1094 -14.31 28.58 1.86
N SER A 1095 -14.60 28.50 3.16
CA SER A 1095 -15.40 27.40 3.74
C SER A 1095 -16.85 27.46 3.26
N LYS A 1096 -17.28 26.44 2.50
CA LYS A 1096 -18.67 26.24 2.03
C LYS A 1096 -19.32 24.98 2.61
N LEU A 1097 -18.52 24.06 3.16
CA LEU A 1097 -18.96 22.84 3.82
C LEU A 1097 -18.76 22.99 5.35
N PRO A 1098 -19.81 22.90 6.17
CA PRO A 1098 -19.64 22.86 7.63
C PRO A 1098 -18.83 21.62 8.03
N VAL A 1099 -17.76 21.81 8.81
CA VAL A 1099 -16.94 20.73 9.36
C VAL A 1099 -16.74 20.99 10.84
N GLU A 1100 -17.02 20.00 11.66
CA GLU A 1100 -16.72 20.02 13.09
C GLU A 1100 -15.50 19.15 13.37
N VAL A 1101 -14.53 19.70 14.11
CA VAL A 1101 -13.32 18.99 14.50
C VAL A 1101 -13.16 19.06 16.01
N ALA A 1102 -12.92 17.91 16.64
CA ALA A 1102 -12.70 17.82 18.07
C ALA A 1102 -11.56 16.85 18.41
N LEU A 1103 -10.89 17.11 19.53
CA LEU A 1103 -10.01 16.15 20.18
C LEU A 1103 -10.75 15.58 21.40
N GLU A 1104 -10.93 14.27 21.42
CA GLU A 1104 -11.57 13.54 22.51
C GLU A 1104 -10.53 12.76 23.31
N ARG A 1105 -10.69 12.73 24.63
CA ARG A 1105 -10.00 11.79 25.50
C ARG A 1105 -11.03 11.08 26.36
N LYS A 1106 -11.02 9.73 26.33
CA LYS A 1106 -12.03 8.89 27.00
C LYS A 1106 -13.48 9.30 26.62
N GLY A 1107 -13.68 9.59 25.33
CA GLY A 1107 -14.98 10.00 24.76
C GLY A 1107 -15.44 11.41 25.15
N ARG A 1108 -14.59 12.25 25.76
CA ARG A 1108 -14.92 13.62 26.14
C ARG A 1108 -14.06 14.62 25.38
N ILE A 1109 -14.70 15.59 24.75
CA ILE A 1109 -14.03 16.70 24.04
C ILE A 1109 -13.24 17.54 25.03
N GLN A 1110 -11.95 17.70 24.78
CA GLN A 1110 -11.01 18.45 25.61
C GLN A 1110 -10.05 19.25 24.72
N LYS A 1111 -9.40 20.27 25.28
CA LYS A 1111 -8.40 21.10 24.59
C LYS A 1111 -7.04 21.15 25.30
N ARG A 1112 -6.99 20.56 26.49
CA ARG A 1112 -5.81 20.47 27.36
C ARG A 1112 -5.56 19.01 27.66
N PHE A 1113 -4.32 18.60 27.49
CA PHE A 1113 -3.87 17.23 27.64
C PHE A 1113 -2.54 17.23 28.38
N LYS A 1114 -2.05 16.05 28.74
CA LYS A 1114 -0.71 15.84 29.28
C LYS A 1114 0.15 15.09 28.27
N VAL A 1115 1.47 15.29 28.31
CA VAL A 1115 2.38 14.45 27.53
C VAL A 1115 2.14 12.97 27.86
N GLY A 1116 2.03 12.14 26.83
CA GLY A 1116 1.66 10.74 26.95
C GLY A 1116 0.15 10.48 26.92
N ASP A 1117 -0.71 11.50 26.93
CA ASP A 1117 -2.15 11.29 26.81
C ASP A 1117 -2.56 10.61 25.50
N ASP A 1118 -3.54 9.74 25.63
CA ASP A 1118 -4.26 9.02 24.59
C ASP A 1118 -5.42 9.86 24.06
N LEU A 1119 -5.44 10.14 22.75
CA LEU A 1119 -6.40 11.06 22.14
C LEU A 1119 -7.08 10.44 20.92
N GLU A 1120 -8.28 10.92 20.61
CA GLU A 1120 -9.02 10.62 19.39
C GLU A 1120 -9.32 11.94 18.67
N LEU A 1121 -8.86 12.07 17.43
CA LEU A 1121 -9.30 13.12 16.52
C LEU A 1121 -10.62 12.71 15.88
N VAL A 1122 -11.66 13.53 16.08
CA VAL A 1122 -12.99 13.32 15.53
C VAL A 1122 -13.31 14.43 14.53
N ILE A 1123 -13.58 14.05 13.28
CA ILE A 1123 -13.97 14.96 12.19
C ILE A 1123 -15.38 14.60 11.75
N ARG A 1124 -16.33 15.55 11.84
CA ARG A 1124 -17.74 15.35 11.48
C ARG A 1124 -18.15 16.27 10.33
N ILE A 1125 -18.96 15.72 9.43
CA ILE A 1125 -19.62 16.44 8.34
C ILE A 1125 -21.15 16.23 8.43
N PRO A 1126 -21.98 17.18 7.98
CA PRO A 1126 -23.44 17.04 8.04
C PRO A 1126 -23.97 15.87 7.22
N SER A 1127 -23.42 15.69 6.02
CA SER A 1127 -23.77 14.63 5.09
C SER A 1127 -22.61 14.37 4.17
N TYR A 1128 -22.26 13.09 3.99
CA TYR A 1128 -21.29 12.67 3.01
C TYR A 1128 -21.77 12.95 1.58
N GLU A 1129 -20.90 13.57 0.79
CA GLU A 1129 -20.95 13.58 -0.67
C GLU A 1129 -19.76 12.78 -1.21
N PRO A 1130 -19.91 12.05 -2.32
CA PRO A 1130 -18.80 11.33 -2.94
C PRO A 1130 -17.59 12.24 -3.19
N GLY A 1131 -16.41 11.76 -2.80
CA GLY A 1131 -15.14 12.45 -3.02
C GLY A 1131 -14.71 13.38 -1.90
N LEU A 1132 -15.41 13.43 -0.76
CA LEU A 1132 -14.95 14.17 0.42
C LEU A 1132 -13.77 13.47 1.10
N ILE A 1133 -12.65 14.18 1.19
CA ILE A 1133 -11.39 13.73 1.79
C ILE A 1133 -10.98 14.73 2.87
N ALA A 1134 -10.63 14.24 4.06
CA ALA A 1134 -10.05 15.04 5.13
C ALA A 1134 -8.52 15.02 5.02
N HIS A 1135 -7.89 16.19 5.04
CA HIS A 1135 -6.45 16.36 5.14
C HIS A 1135 -6.12 17.00 6.50
N VAL A 1136 -5.10 16.49 7.16
CA VAL A 1136 -4.73 16.89 8.54
C VAL A 1136 -3.25 17.22 8.60
N CYS A 1137 -2.90 18.37 9.18
CA CYS A 1137 -1.53 18.73 9.58
C CYS A 1137 -1.49 18.89 11.10
N LEU A 1138 -0.76 18.01 11.79
CA LEU A 1138 -0.61 17.99 13.25
C LEU A 1138 0.54 18.90 13.71
N PRO A 1139 0.43 19.50 14.93
CA PRO A 1139 1.48 20.30 15.52
C PRO A 1139 2.61 19.41 16.07
N ASP A 1140 3.68 20.01 16.62
CA ASP A 1140 4.76 19.24 17.24
C ASP A 1140 4.27 18.36 18.40
N ALA A 1141 3.38 18.91 19.24
CA ALA A 1141 2.85 18.25 20.44
C ALA A 1141 1.93 17.05 20.20
N LEU A 1142 1.41 16.84 18.97
CA LEU A 1142 0.54 15.70 18.65
C LEU A 1142 1.12 14.87 17.50
N ALA A 1143 0.91 13.55 17.53
CA ALA A 1143 1.24 12.69 16.40
C ALA A 1143 0.24 11.54 16.29
N ARG A 1144 0.05 11.05 15.06
CA ARG A 1144 -0.46 9.70 14.82
C ARG A 1144 0.77 8.78 14.76
N VAL A 1145 0.84 7.77 15.63
CA VAL A 1145 2.01 6.89 15.73
C VAL A 1145 1.73 5.59 14.99
N VAL A 1146 2.36 5.42 13.82
CA VAL A 1146 2.17 4.26 12.92
C VAL A 1146 3.54 3.86 12.36
N GLY A 1147 3.81 2.55 12.28
CA GLY A 1147 4.98 2.01 11.56
C GLY A 1147 6.34 2.56 12.00
N GLY A 1148 6.49 2.96 13.26
CA GLY A 1148 7.72 3.56 13.81
C GLY A 1148 7.84 5.08 13.60
N GLY A 1149 6.94 5.69 12.83
CA GLY A 1149 6.92 7.13 12.53
C GLY A 1149 5.93 7.92 13.37
N GLN A 1150 6.30 9.17 13.69
CA GLN A 1150 5.36 10.19 14.14
C GLN A 1150 4.78 10.88 12.90
N VAL A 1151 3.61 10.43 12.45
CA VAL A 1151 2.92 11.00 11.29
C VAL A 1151 2.41 12.40 11.63
N LYS A 1152 2.76 13.36 10.78
CA LYS A 1152 2.44 14.79 10.94
C LYS A 1152 1.50 15.33 9.87
N ARG A 1153 1.47 14.71 8.68
CA ARG A 1153 0.44 14.97 7.65
C ARG A 1153 -0.10 13.66 7.10
N PHE A 1154 -1.42 13.59 6.97
CA PHE A 1154 -2.11 12.45 6.37
C PHE A 1154 -3.47 12.86 5.81
N SER A 1155 -4.01 12.00 4.95
CA SER A 1155 -5.28 12.19 4.26
C SER A 1155 -6.18 10.96 4.45
N LEU A 1156 -7.47 11.17 4.70
CA LEU A 1156 -8.45 10.10 4.95
C LEU A 1156 -9.75 10.35 4.19
N ASP A 1157 -10.25 9.33 3.50
CA ASP A 1157 -11.60 9.32 2.92
C ASP A 1157 -12.64 9.06 4.02
N PHE A 1158 -13.79 9.71 3.93
CA PHE A 1158 -14.93 9.46 4.81
C PHE A 1158 -15.59 8.09 4.56
N CYS A 1159 -15.37 7.46 3.40
CA CYS A 1159 -15.87 6.13 3.04
C CYS A 1159 -17.37 5.96 3.35
N GLU A 1160 -18.19 6.88 2.84
CA GLU A 1160 -19.65 6.94 3.05
C GLU A 1160 -20.11 7.22 4.49
N LYS A 1161 -19.19 7.54 5.40
CA LYS A 1161 -19.51 7.93 6.78
C LYS A 1161 -19.58 9.45 6.92
N ASN A 1162 -20.30 9.91 7.92
CA ASN A 1162 -20.34 11.34 8.29
C ASN A 1162 -19.32 11.69 9.38
N GLU A 1163 -18.55 10.71 9.86
CA GLU A 1163 -17.63 10.84 10.98
C GLU A 1163 -16.37 10.01 10.75
N LEU A 1164 -15.20 10.63 10.94
CA LEU A 1164 -13.91 9.98 11.03
C LEU A 1164 -13.39 10.05 12.47
N ARG A 1165 -12.79 8.95 12.93
CA ARG A 1165 -12.09 8.84 14.22
C ARG A 1165 -10.67 8.36 13.98
N VAL A 1166 -9.70 9.12 14.49
CA VAL A 1166 -8.29 8.88 14.24
C VAL A 1166 -7.53 8.88 15.58
N PRO A 1167 -6.87 7.79 15.96
CA PRO A 1167 -6.12 7.71 17.20
C PRO A 1167 -4.86 8.59 17.11
N LEU A 1168 -4.70 9.48 18.08
CA LEU A 1168 -3.54 10.34 18.24
C LEU A 1168 -2.88 10.10 19.61
N ALA A 1169 -1.65 10.60 19.74
CA ALA A 1169 -0.91 10.69 20.99
C ALA A 1169 -0.42 12.11 21.22
N ALA A 1170 -0.47 12.56 22.47
CA ALA A 1170 0.24 13.75 22.92
C ALA A 1170 1.73 13.38 23.12
N VAL A 1171 2.61 13.89 22.26
CA VAL A 1171 4.02 13.49 22.18
C VAL A 1171 5.00 14.58 22.64
N GLY A 1172 4.54 15.79 22.97
CA GLY A 1172 5.41 16.87 23.44
C GLY A 1172 4.64 17.95 24.18
N ALA A 1173 5.30 18.64 25.10
CA ALA A 1173 4.69 19.71 25.88
C ALA A 1173 4.62 21.02 25.08
N THR A 1174 3.56 21.80 25.29
CA THR A 1174 3.41 23.15 24.71
C THR A 1174 3.93 24.25 25.63
N GLN A 1175 4.40 23.90 26.83
CA GLN A 1175 4.90 24.86 27.81
C GLN A 1175 6.40 25.11 27.59
N LEU A 1176 6.80 26.39 27.58
CA LEU A 1176 8.21 26.76 27.51
C LEU A 1176 8.90 26.53 28.87
N PRO A 1177 10.17 26.05 28.87
CA PRO A 1177 10.89 25.76 30.10
C PRO A 1177 11.33 27.06 30.82
N GLY A 1178 11.27 27.08 32.16
CA GLY A 1178 11.88 28.06 33.09
C GLY A 1178 11.49 29.55 32.95
N GLU A 1179 11.43 30.32 34.07
CA GLU A 1179 11.15 31.77 34.01
C GLU A 1179 12.24 32.58 33.28
N GLU A 1180 13.52 32.21 33.44
CA GLU A 1180 14.64 32.92 32.81
C GLU A 1180 14.63 32.75 31.28
N SER A 1181 14.40 31.52 30.83
CA SER A 1181 14.34 31.17 29.40
C SER A 1181 13.09 31.68 28.72
N GLN A 1182 11.96 31.77 29.44
CA GLN A 1182 10.74 32.38 28.93
C GLN A 1182 10.95 33.80 28.43
N ASN A 1183 11.76 34.64 29.09
CA ASN A 1183 12.01 36.00 28.61
C ASN A 1183 12.75 36.03 27.25
N ILE A 1184 13.75 35.16 27.08
CA ILE A 1184 14.52 35.03 25.83
C ILE A 1184 13.62 34.45 24.73
N LEU A 1185 12.91 33.37 25.03
CA LEU A 1185 12.03 32.67 24.09
C LEU A 1185 10.85 33.55 23.67
N THR A 1186 10.24 34.31 24.58
CA THR A 1186 9.15 35.24 24.27
C THR A 1186 9.61 36.32 23.30
N ARG A 1187 10.86 36.79 23.40
CA ARG A 1187 11.42 37.77 22.46
C ARG A 1187 11.57 37.20 21.05
N TRP A 1188 11.94 35.92 20.94
CA TRP A 1188 12.20 35.24 19.67
C TRP A 1188 10.96 34.69 18.99
N LEU A 1189 10.17 33.93 19.74
CA LEU A 1189 8.93 33.32 19.27
C LEU A 1189 7.83 34.36 19.12
N LYS A 1190 7.85 35.44 19.92
CA LYS A 1190 6.78 36.46 19.97
C LYS A 1190 5.40 35.82 20.15
N PRO A 1191 5.22 34.98 21.19
CA PRO A 1191 3.95 34.31 21.42
C PRO A 1191 2.84 35.34 21.59
N GLY A 1192 1.67 35.08 20.99
CA GLY A 1192 0.49 35.92 21.20
C GLY A 1192 -0.07 35.80 22.62
N ASN A 1193 -1.22 36.44 22.91
CA ASN A 1193 -1.88 36.45 24.23
C ASN A 1193 -2.24 35.07 24.84
N ASN A 1194 -1.97 33.96 24.15
CA ASN A 1194 -2.17 32.58 24.64
C ASN A 1194 -0.82 31.86 24.65
N GLU A 1195 -0.05 32.05 25.72
CA GLU A 1195 1.40 31.76 25.77
C GLU A 1195 1.80 30.28 25.66
N ASN A 1196 0.86 29.32 25.76
CA ASN A 1196 1.16 27.88 25.82
C ASN A 1196 0.27 27.01 24.91
N THR A 1197 -0.07 27.48 23.71
CA THR A 1197 -0.87 26.69 22.75
C THR A 1197 -0.17 26.55 21.42
N GLN A 1198 -0.22 25.37 20.82
CA GLN A 1198 0.20 25.14 19.44
C GLN A 1198 -0.99 25.08 18.50
N HIS A 1199 -0.79 25.51 17.25
CA HIS A 1199 -1.81 25.52 16.20
C HIS A 1199 -1.63 24.36 15.22
N TRP A 1200 -2.75 23.91 14.67
CA TRP A 1200 -2.78 22.81 13.70
C TRP A 1200 -3.97 22.96 12.76
N ALA A 1201 -3.98 22.21 11.66
CA ALA A 1201 -4.93 22.43 10.57
C ALA A 1201 -5.64 21.16 10.15
N VAL A 1202 -6.92 21.31 9.81
CA VAL A 1202 -7.73 20.31 9.12
C VAL A 1202 -8.44 21.01 7.98
N ILE A 1203 -8.51 20.35 6.83
CA ILE A 1203 -9.34 20.78 5.71
C ILE A 1203 -10.06 19.56 5.13
N VAL A 1204 -11.33 19.70 4.80
CA VAL A 1204 -12.09 18.70 4.05
C VAL A 1204 -12.31 19.23 2.64
N ARG A 1205 -11.91 18.48 1.62
CA ARG A 1205 -12.03 18.89 0.21
C ARG A 1205 -12.81 17.84 -0.58
N ASN A 1206 -13.61 18.29 -1.53
CA ASN A 1206 -14.24 17.39 -2.49
C ASN A 1206 -13.38 17.26 -3.75
N MET A 1207 -12.91 16.05 -4.06
CA MET A 1207 -12.02 15.81 -5.20
C MET A 1207 -12.63 16.12 -6.59
N PHE A 1208 -13.94 16.31 -6.69
CA PHE A 1208 -14.64 16.69 -7.92
C PHE A 1208 -15.02 18.18 -7.95
N LYS A 1209 -15.18 18.82 -6.80
CA LYS A 1209 -15.64 20.21 -6.67
C LYS A 1209 -14.62 21.02 -5.88
N GLU A 1210 -13.72 21.71 -6.58
CA GLU A 1210 -12.60 22.44 -5.98
C GLU A 1210 -13.05 23.49 -4.95
N GLU A 1211 -14.20 24.11 -5.15
CA GLU A 1211 -14.73 25.12 -4.24
C GLU A 1211 -15.51 24.54 -3.06
N GLN A 1212 -15.80 23.23 -3.07
CA GLN A 1212 -16.45 22.58 -1.94
C GLN A 1212 -15.39 22.20 -0.91
N VAL A 1213 -15.12 23.18 -0.06
CA VAL A 1213 -14.13 23.10 1.01
C VAL A 1213 -14.80 23.29 2.34
N GLY A 1214 -14.43 22.45 3.31
CA GLY A 1214 -14.72 22.61 4.71
C GLY A 1214 -13.45 22.97 5.46
N ASN A 1215 -13.37 24.21 5.93
CA ASN A 1215 -12.22 24.73 6.64
C ASN A 1215 -12.67 25.28 8.00
N PRO A 1216 -12.43 24.57 9.11
CA PRO A 1216 -12.70 25.06 10.47
C PRO A 1216 -11.70 26.13 10.94
N GLY A 1217 -10.71 26.47 10.12
CA GLY A 1217 -9.59 27.34 10.48
C GLY A 1217 -8.53 26.62 11.31
N LEU A 1218 -7.53 27.37 11.78
CA LEU A 1218 -6.50 26.83 12.66
C LEU A 1218 -7.09 26.45 14.02
N LEU A 1219 -6.91 25.19 14.38
CA LEU A 1219 -7.30 24.62 15.66
C LEU A 1219 -6.16 24.79 16.67
N ARG A 1220 -6.47 24.68 17.96
CA ARG A 1220 -5.51 24.90 19.05
C ARG A 1220 -5.48 23.71 19.99
N VAL A 1221 -4.30 23.41 20.51
CA VAL A 1221 -4.10 22.41 21.56
C VAL A 1221 -3.09 22.90 22.59
N MET A 1222 -3.28 22.47 23.83
CA MET A 1222 -2.35 22.65 24.94
C MET A 1222 -1.99 21.27 25.49
N VAL A 1223 -0.71 21.01 25.68
CA VAL A 1223 -0.19 19.77 26.26
C VAL A 1223 0.76 20.14 27.39
N GLU A 1224 0.43 19.69 28.60
CA GLU A 1224 1.17 19.94 29.84
C GLU A 1224 2.18 18.84 30.16
#